data_AF-A0A969TAL3-F1
#
_entry.id   AF-A0A969TAL3-F1
#
_cell.length_a   1.000
_cell.length_b   1.000
_cell.length_c   1.000
_cell.angle_alpha   90.00
_cell.angle_beta   90.00
_cell.angle_gamma   90.00
#
_symmetry.space_group_name_H-M   'P 1'
#
loop_
_entity.id
_entity.type
_entity.pdbx_description
1 polymer ?
#
loop_
_entity_poly.entity_id
_entity_poly.type
_entity_poly.pdbx_seq_one_letter_code
_entity_poly.pdbx_strand_id
1 'polypeptide(L)'
;MKSSLKFIDLFAGIGGFHEALKKLDLECVFASEINQHARKTYLANHRIDASNFNQDIRSIVAADIPDHDILCAGFPCQPFSQAGYKKGFNDGDRSERGNLFFCIIDVLEVKKPKAYIIENVRHLLNHDEGRTFKIICQHLENAGYTVNYKILKASEYGLPQHRPRIFIVGFNKELVNTFWAFNFPQAIPLKMTMSDIWQGNCSRDIGFTLRVGGRRSPIDDRRNWDGYLVNGEVVRIKPEQGVKMMGFPDNFHFPVSSTEAMKQLGNSVCVNVVYHVATQVKEYLENNGIEETEKEKQLKGRLNKGEWSEFYAFLRLLVDEYLSFGNKEGNPLAEYVVVFKLKHNYTDIEYLKNESEIEIKDDHGQIINTLTVKELVEEISIEEIYQSIKNTKGSSFLLPRVQEYFELLKIASFKGSSYSKGDLNISFSQSNLQYLSQDINLKSNIGSLPTLLNASSATNFIFRINNFEADIDAINNIKTKYKIRDRILRIYELNSSLEFIKCEQEVHTNNLKKVDSLMPEILARILIKYYSGEGSKISDLVTDENEVCRVKDYLKAVLLGMFSSKKWDGNYTANGSILIRKQGDLILYHVIKDDILKDYLFHNTKLDTPSSTRHRFGNLYKEGNQSLVKLNLQIRFI
;
A
#
# COMPACT_ATOMS: atom_id res chain seq x y z
N MET A 1 -9.91 26.43 -0.96
CA MET A 1 -8.49 26.76 -1.20
C MET A 1 -7.73 25.45 -1.29
N LYS A 2 -6.95 25.21 -2.36
CA LYS A 2 -6.08 24.02 -2.43
C LYS A 2 -5.06 24.11 -1.29
N SER A 3 -4.92 23.06 -0.48
CA SER A 3 -3.90 23.01 0.57
C SER A 3 -2.50 23.05 -0.04
N SER A 4 -1.57 23.81 0.56
CA SER A 4 -0.16 23.81 0.15
C SER A 4 0.47 22.42 0.36
N LEU A 5 1.32 21.99 -0.59
CA LEU A 5 2.08 20.74 -0.48
C LEU A 5 3.12 20.87 0.65
N LYS A 6 3.29 19.80 1.41
CA LYS A 6 4.22 19.74 2.55
C LYS A 6 5.49 19.00 2.18
N PHE A 7 6.63 19.42 2.71
CA PHE A 7 7.90 18.73 2.52
C PHE A 7 8.72 18.63 3.80
N ILE A 8 9.68 17.69 3.78
CA ILE A 8 10.70 17.55 4.82
C ILE A 8 12.10 17.74 4.23
N ASP A 9 13.02 18.29 5.03
CA ASP A 9 14.39 18.59 4.65
C ASP A 9 15.39 17.78 5.49
N LEU A 10 15.78 16.61 4.99
CA LEU A 10 16.74 15.74 5.65
C LEU A 10 18.17 16.09 5.24
N PHE A 11 19.10 16.07 6.20
CA PHE A 11 20.47 16.54 5.98
C PHE A 11 20.47 18.02 5.53
N ALA A 12 19.65 18.82 6.21
CA ALA A 12 19.20 20.12 5.74
C ALA A 12 20.34 21.12 5.49
N GLY A 13 21.47 20.97 6.19
CA GLY A 13 22.57 21.91 6.15
C GLY A 13 22.09 23.31 6.52
N ILE A 14 22.20 24.23 5.57
CA ILE A 14 21.74 25.61 5.70
C ILE A 14 20.38 25.87 5.05
N GLY A 15 19.67 24.82 4.61
CA GLY A 15 18.31 24.94 4.06
C GLY A 15 18.26 25.25 2.57
N GLY A 16 19.18 24.70 1.78
CA GLY A 16 19.16 24.91 0.32
C GLY A 16 17.91 24.32 -0.36
N PHE A 17 17.41 23.17 0.12
CA PHE A 17 16.11 22.65 -0.29
C PHE A 17 14.97 23.51 0.24
N HIS A 18 15.00 23.86 1.54
CA HIS A 18 13.99 24.73 2.14
C HIS A 18 13.82 26.04 1.35
N GLU A 19 14.91 26.75 1.05
CA GLU A 19 14.89 28.01 0.32
C GLU A 19 14.29 27.85 -1.08
N ALA A 20 14.58 26.76 -1.78
CA ALA A 20 14.06 26.50 -3.11
C ALA A 20 12.56 26.15 -3.10
N LEU A 21 12.12 25.27 -2.20
CA LEU A 21 10.72 24.81 -2.13
C LEU A 21 9.81 25.90 -1.54
N LYS A 22 10.31 26.72 -0.61
CA LYS A 22 9.59 27.89 -0.08
C LYS A 22 9.23 28.89 -1.18
N LYS A 23 10.07 29.07 -2.20
CA LYS A 23 9.77 29.92 -3.38
C LYS A 23 8.64 29.38 -4.26
N LEU A 24 8.21 28.13 -4.05
CA LEU A 24 7.09 27.49 -4.73
C LEU A 24 5.83 27.40 -3.84
N ASP A 25 5.83 28.13 -2.72
CA ASP A 25 4.78 28.17 -1.70
C ASP A 25 4.53 26.81 -1.02
N LEU A 26 5.56 25.96 -0.92
CA LEU A 26 5.52 24.68 -0.19
C LEU A 26 5.87 24.89 1.29
N GLU A 27 5.23 24.11 2.17
CA GLU A 27 5.41 24.17 3.62
C GLU A 27 6.45 23.16 4.11
N CYS A 28 7.50 23.63 4.80
CA CYS A 28 8.46 22.75 5.47
C CYS A 28 7.91 22.32 6.83
N VAL A 29 7.58 21.04 6.98
CA VAL A 29 6.98 20.50 8.23
C VAL A 29 7.98 19.79 9.13
N PHE A 30 9.17 19.45 8.62
CA PHE A 30 10.23 18.80 9.39
C PHE A 30 11.59 19.01 8.75
N ALA A 31 12.64 19.13 9.57
CA ALA A 31 14.02 19.15 9.10
C ALA A 31 14.94 18.38 10.07
N SER A 32 16.03 17.83 9.54
CA SER A 32 17.05 17.15 10.34
C SER A 32 18.47 17.60 9.95
N GLU A 33 19.23 18.08 10.94
CA GLU A 33 20.62 18.52 10.75
C GLU A 33 21.43 18.37 12.04
N ILE A 34 22.55 17.66 11.96
CA ILE A 34 23.40 17.29 13.11
C ILE A 34 24.47 18.35 13.43
N ASN A 35 24.92 19.10 12.43
CA ASN A 35 25.95 20.11 12.58
C ASN A 35 25.39 21.37 13.25
N GLN A 36 25.86 21.66 14.45
CA GLN A 36 25.38 22.80 15.25
C GLN A 36 25.58 24.17 14.56
N HIS A 37 26.65 24.35 13.78
CA HIS A 37 26.84 25.60 13.04
C HIS A 37 25.85 25.74 11.89
N ALA A 38 25.55 24.65 11.18
CA ALA A 38 24.56 24.63 10.12
C ALA A 38 23.15 24.89 10.68
N ARG A 39 22.80 24.27 11.82
CA ARG A 39 21.55 24.55 12.54
C ARG A 39 21.37 26.03 12.90
N LYS A 40 22.44 26.68 13.40
CA LYS A 40 22.43 28.13 13.70
C LYS A 40 22.12 28.95 12.45
N THR A 41 22.79 28.65 11.33
CA THR A 41 22.53 29.31 10.05
C THR A 41 21.12 29.02 9.54
N TYR A 42 20.63 27.78 9.64
CA TYR A 42 19.28 27.40 9.22
C TYR A 42 18.22 28.23 9.96
N LEU A 43 18.29 28.30 11.29
CA LEU A 43 17.33 29.03 12.13
C LEU A 43 17.41 30.55 11.97
N ALA A 44 18.53 31.08 11.46
CA ALA A 44 18.64 32.51 11.14
C ALA A 44 17.86 32.89 9.86
N ASN A 45 17.57 31.93 8.98
CA ASN A 45 16.98 32.18 7.66
C ASN A 45 15.60 31.53 7.48
N HIS A 46 15.33 30.46 8.22
CA HIS A 46 14.12 29.65 8.08
C HIS A 46 13.39 29.52 9.41
N ARG A 47 12.05 29.53 9.34
CA ARG A 47 11.19 29.25 10.49
C ARG A 47 10.80 27.78 10.47
N ILE A 48 10.95 27.12 11.59
CA ILE A 48 10.52 25.73 11.82
C ILE A 48 10.21 25.55 13.30
N ASP A 49 9.22 24.73 13.61
CA ASP A 49 8.93 24.37 15.00
C ASP A 49 10.14 23.62 15.59
N ALA A 50 10.56 23.99 16.80
CA ALA A 50 11.68 23.36 17.48
C ALA A 50 11.46 21.84 17.68
N SER A 51 10.22 21.41 17.89
CA SER A 51 9.85 19.99 17.99
C SER A 51 10.03 19.23 16.66
N ASN A 52 9.97 19.95 15.54
CA ASN A 52 10.12 19.41 14.19
C ASN A 52 11.51 19.68 13.59
N PHE A 53 12.45 20.23 14.36
CA PHE A 53 13.84 20.39 13.95
C PHE A 53 14.76 19.39 14.65
N ASN A 54 14.72 18.15 14.18
CA ASN A 54 15.50 17.05 14.72
C ASN A 54 17.02 17.28 14.55
N GLN A 55 17.82 16.79 15.52
CA GLN A 55 19.28 16.90 15.49
C GLN A 55 19.93 15.71 14.77
N ASP A 56 19.59 14.48 15.13
CA ASP A 56 20.16 13.29 14.50
C ASP A 56 19.04 12.45 13.90
N ILE A 57 19.06 12.28 12.59
CA ILE A 57 18.04 11.49 11.87
C ILE A 57 17.98 10.04 12.35
N ARG A 58 19.09 9.53 12.92
CA ARG A 58 19.16 8.16 13.46
C ARG A 58 18.44 8.01 14.80
N SER A 59 18.14 9.12 15.48
CA SER A 59 17.55 9.11 16.82
C SER A 59 16.03 9.27 16.82
N ILE A 60 15.41 9.57 15.68
CA ILE A 60 13.97 9.74 15.54
C ILE A 60 13.33 8.49 14.96
N VAL A 61 12.15 8.11 15.47
CA VAL A 61 11.36 7.03 14.89
C VAL A 61 10.63 7.59 13.67
N ALA A 62 10.72 6.90 12.52
CA ALA A 62 10.14 7.39 11.27
C ALA A 62 8.63 7.70 11.38
N ALA A 63 7.89 6.98 12.22
CA ALA A 63 6.46 7.21 12.46
C ALA A 63 6.16 8.57 13.13
N ASP A 64 7.11 9.12 13.89
CA ASP A 64 6.97 10.40 14.60
C ASP A 64 7.23 11.62 13.69
N ILE A 65 7.83 11.41 12.51
CA ILE A 65 8.00 12.46 11.51
C ILE A 65 6.61 12.86 10.98
N PRO A 66 6.28 14.16 10.86
CA PRO A 66 5.00 14.61 10.31
C PRO A 66 4.71 14.08 8.89
N ASP A 67 3.42 13.94 8.56
CA ASP A 67 2.99 13.63 7.19
C ASP A 67 3.42 14.73 6.22
N HIS A 68 3.89 14.32 5.05
CA HIS A 68 4.45 15.20 4.03
C HIS A 68 4.28 14.62 2.63
N ASP A 69 4.22 15.47 1.62
CA ASP A 69 4.09 15.09 0.22
C ASP A 69 5.44 14.83 -0.46
N ILE A 70 6.49 15.54 -0.05
CA ILE A 70 7.82 15.50 -0.68
C ILE A 70 8.92 15.31 0.37
N LEU A 71 9.79 14.31 0.18
CA LEU A 71 11.01 14.14 0.96
C LEU A 71 12.21 14.72 0.21
N CYS A 72 12.95 15.64 0.83
CA CYS A 72 14.21 16.15 0.28
C CYS A 72 15.40 15.62 1.10
N ALA A 73 16.48 15.21 0.42
CA ALA A 73 17.69 14.74 1.10
C ALA A 73 18.98 14.99 0.30
N GLY A 74 19.94 15.70 0.91
CA GLY A 74 21.32 15.84 0.41
C GLY A 74 22.31 15.03 1.24
N PHE A 75 22.19 13.70 1.23
CA PHE A 75 22.92 12.85 2.17
C PHE A 75 24.42 12.70 1.81
N PRO A 76 25.31 12.53 2.80
CA PRO A 76 26.73 12.32 2.55
C PRO A 76 26.99 10.94 1.92
N CYS A 77 27.71 10.91 0.79
CA CYS A 77 28.07 9.67 0.10
C CYS A 77 29.08 8.85 0.91
N GLN A 78 28.64 7.78 1.58
CA GLN A 78 29.49 6.78 2.24
C GLN A 78 29.40 5.42 1.53
N PRO A 79 30.50 4.65 1.44
CA PRO A 79 30.50 3.33 0.83
C PRO A 79 29.61 2.33 1.60
N PHE A 80 28.80 1.54 0.90
CA PHE A 80 27.92 0.50 1.46
C PHE A 80 28.65 -0.78 1.91
N SER A 81 29.99 -0.79 1.88
CA SER A 81 30.82 -1.99 1.79
C SER A 81 30.91 -2.91 3.03
N GLN A 82 29.95 -2.87 3.96
CA GLN A 82 29.89 -3.81 5.11
C GLN A 82 28.48 -4.25 5.56
N ALA A 83 27.37 -3.88 4.89
CA ALA A 83 26.02 -4.27 5.32
C ALA A 83 25.46 -5.52 4.60
N GLY A 84 26.21 -6.10 3.67
CA GLY A 84 25.73 -7.09 2.69
C GLY A 84 25.78 -8.56 3.08
N TYR A 85 26.17 -8.93 4.30
CA TYR A 85 26.20 -10.34 4.72
C TYR A 85 25.16 -10.63 5.81
N LYS A 86 24.02 -11.17 5.36
CA LYS A 86 23.09 -12.06 6.09
C LYS A 86 23.02 -11.85 7.61
N LYS A 87 21.96 -11.20 8.10
CA LYS A 87 21.31 -11.56 9.39
C LYS A 87 19.91 -10.99 9.47
N GLY A 88 18.96 -11.85 9.82
CA GLY A 88 17.54 -11.52 9.94
C GLY A 88 17.26 -10.53 11.07
N PHE A 89 16.09 -9.92 10.98
CA PHE A 89 15.47 -9.02 11.97
C PHE A 89 15.14 -9.73 13.29
N ASN A 90 16.17 -10.14 14.05
CA ASN A 90 15.97 -10.73 15.37
C ASN A 90 17.12 -10.54 16.37
N ASP A 91 18.14 -9.74 16.08
CA ASP A 91 19.22 -9.49 17.05
C ASP A 91 19.29 -8.01 17.44
N GLY A 92 19.16 -7.77 18.75
CA GLY A 92 19.34 -6.50 19.42
C GLY A 92 20.79 -6.02 19.47
N ASP A 93 21.48 -6.04 18.33
CA ASP A 93 22.79 -5.40 18.18
C ASP A 93 22.60 -4.01 17.56
N ARG A 94 22.70 -2.98 18.41
CA ARG A 94 23.03 -1.62 18.00
C ARG A 94 24.41 -1.63 17.31
N SER A 95 24.46 -1.97 16.03
CA SER A 95 25.64 -1.67 15.23
C SER A 95 25.74 -0.15 15.04
N GLU A 96 26.86 0.43 15.45
CA GLU A 96 27.19 1.86 15.41
C GLU A 96 27.18 2.53 14.00
N ARG A 97 26.63 1.91 12.93
CA ARG A 97 26.85 2.37 11.55
C ARG A 97 25.67 2.08 10.59
N GLY A 98 24.46 2.50 10.92
CA GLY A 98 23.38 2.61 9.94
C GLY A 98 23.76 3.62 8.85
N ASN A 99 23.91 3.19 7.61
CA ASN A 99 24.18 4.09 6.47
C ASN A 99 23.04 5.12 6.40
N LEU A 100 23.36 6.42 6.36
CA LEU A 100 22.39 7.51 6.37
C LEU A 100 21.36 7.44 5.23
N PHE A 101 21.69 6.74 4.15
CA PHE A 101 20.73 6.40 3.10
C PHE A 101 19.60 5.49 3.60
N PHE A 102 19.85 4.53 4.49
CA PHE A 102 18.78 3.68 5.04
C PHE A 102 17.83 4.46 5.93
N CYS A 103 18.27 5.52 6.60
CA CYS A 103 17.35 6.42 7.30
C CYS A 103 16.36 7.09 6.31
N ILE A 104 16.78 7.38 5.08
CA ILE A 104 15.87 7.86 4.03
C ILE A 104 14.85 6.77 3.67
N ILE A 105 15.32 5.53 3.48
CA ILE A 105 14.45 4.38 3.16
C ILE A 105 13.42 4.14 4.26
N ASP A 106 13.82 4.16 5.54
CA ASP A 106 12.91 3.98 6.67
C ASP A 106 11.77 5.02 6.65
N VAL A 107 12.10 6.29 6.35
CA VAL A 107 11.09 7.35 6.23
C VAL A 107 10.20 7.14 5.00
N LEU A 108 10.77 6.75 3.85
CA LEU A 108 9.98 6.46 2.64
C LEU A 108 9.01 5.29 2.83
N GLU A 109 9.43 4.21 3.49
CA GLU A 109 8.59 3.02 3.72
C GLU A 109 7.47 3.28 4.74
N VAL A 110 7.73 4.10 5.76
CA VAL A 110 6.75 4.40 6.83
C VAL A 110 5.81 5.55 6.45
N LYS A 111 6.35 6.67 5.96
CA LYS A 111 5.57 7.90 5.68
C LYS A 111 4.98 7.91 4.27
N LYS A 112 5.55 7.13 3.34
CA LYS A 112 5.08 7.00 1.95
C LYS A 112 4.76 8.34 1.25
N PRO A 113 5.64 9.36 1.28
CA PRO A 113 5.39 10.63 0.57
C PRO A 113 5.14 10.41 -0.92
N LYS A 114 4.44 11.34 -1.59
CA LYS A 114 4.15 11.24 -3.03
C LYS A 114 5.42 11.26 -3.89
N ALA A 115 6.43 12.03 -3.48
CA ALA A 115 7.71 12.12 -4.19
C ALA A 115 8.92 12.23 -3.25
N TYR A 116 10.10 11.97 -3.79
CA TYR A 116 11.36 12.36 -3.18
C TYR A 116 12.26 13.10 -4.16
N ILE A 117 13.15 13.94 -3.61
CA ILE A 117 14.23 14.62 -4.32
C ILE A 117 15.52 14.38 -3.54
N ILE A 118 16.40 13.55 -4.10
CA ILE A 118 17.71 13.24 -3.54
C ILE A 118 18.79 13.90 -4.39
N GLU A 119 19.75 14.55 -3.74
CA GLU A 119 20.91 15.13 -4.40
C GLU A 119 22.20 14.44 -3.92
N ASN A 120 23.14 14.26 -4.85
CA ASN A 120 24.49 13.83 -4.50
C ASN A 120 25.55 14.28 -5.53
N VAL A 121 26.83 14.02 -5.23
CA VAL A 121 27.94 14.27 -6.15
C VAL A 121 27.84 13.40 -7.41
N ARG A 122 28.22 13.94 -8.57
CA ARG A 122 28.20 13.21 -9.86
C ARG A 122 28.94 11.86 -9.85
N HIS A 123 29.92 11.71 -8.97
CA HIS A 123 30.74 10.49 -8.89
C HIS A 123 29.96 9.30 -8.33
N LEU A 124 28.80 9.52 -7.70
CA LEU A 124 27.95 8.46 -7.18
C LEU A 124 27.64 7.39 -8.24
N LEU A 125 27.40 7.78 -9.50
CA LEU A 125 27.12 6.86 -10.61
C LEU A 125 28.22 5.81 -10.84
N ASN A 126 29.47 6.19 -10.61
CA ASN A 126 30.64 5.34 -10.87
C ASN A 126 31.27 4.84 -9.57
N HIS A 127 30.70 5.19 -8.42
CA HIS A 127 31.24 4.81 -7.12
C HIS A 127 31.15 3.30 -6.95
N ASP A 128 32.25 2.68 -6.51
CA ASP A 128 32.37 1.23 -6.35
C ASP A 128 31.96 0.46 -7.61
N GLU A 129 32.49 0.90 -8.77
CA GLU A 129 32.18 0.34 -10.10
C GLU A 129 30.67 0.38 -10.43
N GLY A 130 29.96 1.38 -9.90
CA GLY A 130 28.51 1.57 -10.07
C GLY A 130 27.65 0.71 -9.14
N ARG A 131 28.24 -0.16 -8.31
CA ARG A 131 27.49 -1.02 -7.38
C ARG A 131 26.70 -0.22 -6.35
N THR A 132 27.30 0.84 -5.82
CA THR A 132 26.67 1.74 -4.83
C THR A 132 25.40 2.37 -5.39
N PHE A 133 25.46 2.91 -6.61
CA PHE A 133 24.30 3.52 -7.25
C PHE A 133 23.21 2.50 -7.56
N LYS A 134 23.59 1.31 -8.05
CA LYS A 134 22.65 0.21 -8.30
C LYS A 134 21.90 -0.22 -7.03
N ILE A 135 22.60 -0.30 -5.90
CA ILE A 135 22.00 -0.63 -4.58
C ILE A 135 21.00 0.46 -4.17
N ILE A 136 21.37 1.74 -4.32
CA ILE A 136 20.47 2.87 -4.05
C ILE A 136 19.19 2.76 -4.88
N CYS A 137 19.31 2.55 -6.19
CA CYS A 137 18.16 2.39 -7.07
C CYS A 137 17.28 1.20 -6.65
N GLN A 138 17.89 0.05 -6.34
CA GLN A 138 17.15 -1.14 -5.91
C GLN A 138 16.36 -0.89 -4.62
N HIS A 139 16.93 -0.20 -3.63
CA HIS A 139 16.23 0.10 -2.39
C HIS A 139 15.09 1.09 -2.60
N LEU A 140 15.28 2.13 -3.43
CA LEU A 140 14.22 3.08 -3.77
C LEU A 140 13.07 2.40 -4.53
N GLU A 141 13.39 1.48 -5.45
CA GLU A 141 12.40 0.67 -6.15
C GLU A 141 11.65 -0.28 -5.23
N ASN A 142 12.35 -0.94 -4.30
CA ASN A 142 11.78 -1.85 -3.30
C ASN A 142 10.87 -1.10 -2.32
N ALA A 143 11.21 0.14 -1.97
CA ALA A 143 10.36 1.04 -1.17
C ALA A 143 9.10 1.52 -1.93
N GLY A 144 8.92 1.11 -3.20
CA GLY A 144 7.72 1.39 -3.98
C GLY A 144 7.81 2.63 -4.88
N TYR A 145 9.00 3.17 -5.14
CA TYR A 145 9.15 4.40 -5.95
C TYR A 145 9.71 4.13 -7.34
N THR A 146 9.45 5.05 -8.28
CA THR A 146 10.24 5.16 -9.52
C THR A 146 11.60 5.78 -9.24
N VAL A 147 12.57 5.54 -10.13
CA VAL A 147 13.92 6.10 -10.01
C VAL A 147 14.27 6.79 -11.32
N ASN A 148 14.17 8.12 -11.33
CA ASN A 148 14.63 8.96 -12.43
C ASN A 148 15.87 9.71 -11.96
N TYR A 149 16.91 9.78 -12.79
CA TYR A 149 18.10 10.51 -12.40
C TYR A 149 18.74 11.24 -13.58
N LYS A 150 19.34 12.40 -13.28
CA LYS A 150 20.08 13.19 -14.26
C LYS A 150 21.18 13.98 -13.57
N ILE A 151 22.32 14.14 -14.25
CA ILE A 151 23.34 15.08 -13.83
C ILE A 151 22.94 16.47 -14.33
N LEU A 152 22.76 17.40 -13.40
CA LEU A 152 22.43 18.79 -13.67
C LEU A 152 23.58 19.70 -13.26
N LYS A 153 23.89 20.72 -14.06
CA LYS A 153 24.94 21.71 -13.76
C LYS A 153 24.32 23.04 -13.41
N ALA A 154 24.77 23.68 -12.34
CA ALA A 154 24.27 25.01 -11.95
C ALA A 154 24.36 26.07 -13.07
N SER A 155 25.37 25.99 -13.94
CA SER A 155 25.53 26.82 -15.15
C SER A 155 24.43 26.65 -16.19
N GLU A 156 23.72 25.53 -16.19
CA GLU A 156 22.57 25.27 -17.06
C GLU A 156 21.25 25.72 -16.39
N TYR A 157 21.32 26.35 -15.21
CA TYR A 157 20.17 26.84 -14.44
C TYR A 157 20.39 28.27 -13.91
N GLY A 158 21.06 29.10 -14.73
CA GLY A 158 21.19 30.53 -14.49
C GLY A 158 22.28 30.96 -13.50
N LEU A 159 23.08 30.04 -12.93
CA LEU A 159 24.11 30.37 -11.95
C LEU A 159 25.53 30.23 -12.53
N PRO A 160 26.48 31.13 -12.25
CA PRO A 160 27.85 31.09 -12.78
C PRO A 160 28.73 30.09 -12.03
N GLN A 161 28.30 28.83 -11.94
CA GLN A 161 29.04 27.78 -11.22
C GLN A 161 29.05 26.46 -12.00
N HIS A 162 30.25 25.95 -12.25
CA HIS A 162 30.47 24.62 -12.79
C HIS A 162 30.28 23.59 -11.67
N ARG A 163 29.03 23.33 -11.28
CA ARG A 163 28.65 22.39 -10.21
C ARG A 163 27.73 21.29 -10.75
N PRO A 164 28.27 20.23 -11.38
CA PRO A 164 27.50 19.05 -11.77
C PRO A 164 27.15 18.21 -10.53
N ARG A 165 25.86 17.91 -10.37
CA ARG A 165 25.31 17.05 -9.31
C ARG A 165 24.30 16.08 -9.88
N ILE A 166 24.25 14.88 -9.34
CA ILE A 166 23.20 13.93 -9.67
C ILE A 166 21.98 14.28 -8.83
N PHE A 167 20.86 14.44 -9.50
CA PHE A 167 19.55 14.49 -8.88
C PHE A 167 18.87 13.15 -9.14
N ILE A 168 18.32 12.55 -8.10
CA ILE A 168 17.49 11.35 -8.17
C ILE A 168 16.10 11.77 -7.69
N VAL A 169 15.14 11.66 -8.59
CA VAL A 169 13.74 12.02 -8.35
C VAL A 169 12.90 10.76 -8.53
N GLY A 170 12.05 10.50 -7.56
CA GLY A 170 11.16 9.35 -7.61
C GLY A 170 9.78 9.68 -7.12
N PHE A 171 8.82 8.94 -7.65
CA PHE A 171 7.41 9.10 -7.37
C PHE A 171 6.87 7.78 -6.83
N ASN A 172 6.03 7.87 -5.79
CA ASN A 172 5.42 6.68 -5.19
C ASN A 172 4.51 6.03 -6.23
N LYS A 173 4.82 4.79 -6.61
CA LYS A 173 4.09 4.03 -7.63
C LYS A 173 2.63 3.75 -7.25
N GLU A 174 2.27 3.91 -5.98
CA GLU A 174 0.91 3.76 -5.44
C GLU A 174 0.12 5.08 -5.38
N LEU A 175 0.80 6.24 -5.37
CA LEU A 175 0.17 7.56 -5.14
C LEU A 175 0.33 8.55 -6.31
N VAL A 176 1.13 8.20 -7.32
CA VAL A 176 1.40 9.03 -8.50
C VAL A 176 1.29 8.15 -9.74
N ASN A 177 0.60 8.63 -10.77
CA ASN A 177 0.51 7.93 -12.05
C ASN A 177 1.85 8.00 -12.76
N THR A 178 2.67 6.97 -12.54
CA THR A 178 4.03 6.91 -13.08
C THR A 178 4.12 6.36 -14.50
N PHE A 179 2.99 6.27 -15.23
CA PHE A 179 2.99 5.85 -16.62
C PHE A 179 3.77 6.85 -17.48
N TRP A 180 3.56 8.14 -17.26
CA TRP A 180 4.27 9.21 -17.96
C TRP A 180 5.67 9.38 -17.42
N ALA A 181 6.67 9.44 -18.29
CA ALA A 181 8.05 9.64 -17.87
C ALA A 181 8.23 11.04 -17.24
N PHE A 182 8.89 11.09 -16.09
CA PHE A 182 9.30 12.36 -15.50
C PHE A 182 10.43 12.98 -16.32
N ASN A 183 10.25 14.23 -16.73
CA ASN A 183 11.26 14.99 -17.42
C ASN A 183 11.94 15.96 -16.46
N PHE A 184 13.26 15.85 -16.35
CA PHE A 184 14.05 16.88 -15.67
C PHE A 184 13.96 18.21 -16.42
N PRO A 185 14.09 19.35 -15.70
CA PRO A 185 13.95 20.66 -16.32
C PRO A 185 14.96 20.86 -17.45
N GLN A 186 14.53 21.54 -18.50
CA GLN A 186 15.42 21.94 -19.60
C GLN A 186 16.45 22.95 -19.11
N ALA A 187 17.63 22.93 -19.74
CA ALA A 187 18.66 23.91 -19.45
C ALA A 187 18.16 25.32 -19.82
N ILE A 188 18.41 26.29 -18.95
CA ILE A 188 18.18 27.70 -19.21
C ILE A 188 19.51 28.44 -19.35
N PRO A 189 19.56 29.52 -20.14
CA PRO A 189 20.76 30.35 -20.25
C PRO A 189 21.24 30.89 -18.90
N LEU A 190 22.53 31.20 -18.85
CA LEU A 190 23.14 31.85 -17.71
C LEU A 190 22.45 33.21 -17.44
N LYS A 191 22.05 33.46 -16.19
CA LYS A 191 21.42 34.75 -15.82
C LYS A 191 22.44 35.77 -15.33
N MET A 192 23.58 35.30 -14.84
CA MET A 192 24.69 36.12 -14.37
C MET A 192 26.00 35.34 -14.54
N THR A 193 27.07 36.05 -14.83
CA THR A 193 28.45 35.57 -14.97
C THR A 193 29.25 35.82 -13.69
N MET A 194 30.46 35.28 -13.58
CA MET A 194 31.36 35.69 -12.49
C MET A 194 31.73 37.18 -12.56
N SER A 195 31.71 37.80 -13.75
CA SER A 195 31.93 39.24 -13.86
C SER A 195 30.83 40.03 -13.16
N ASP A 196 29.58 39.56 -13.24
CA ASP A 196 28.45 40.14 -12.51
C ASP A 196 28.56 39.92 -11.00
N ILE A 197 29.03 38.74 -10.57
CA ILE A 197 29.28 38.41 -9.16
C ILE A 197 30.33 39.35 -8.55
N TRP A 198 31.39 39.63 -9.31
CA TRP A 198 32.51 40.46 -8.87
C TRP A 198 32.31 41.96 -9.13
N GLN A 199 31.29 42.34 -9.93
CA GLN A 199 31.12 43.71 -10.45
C GLN A 199 32.39 44.23 -11.14
N GLY A 200 33.02 43.37 -11.94
CA GLY A 200 34.29 43.66 -12.62
C GLY A 200 34.61 42.61 -13.69
N ASN A 201 35.62 42.86 -14.53
CA ASN A 201 35.98 41.94 -15.60
C ASN A 201 36.70 40.70 -15.03
N CYS A 202 36.00 39.57 -14.97
CA CYS A 202 36.52 38.29 -14.49
C CYS A 202 37.02 37.45 -15.67
N SER A 203 38.15 36.76 -15.51
CA SER A 203 38.75 35.90 -16.55
C SER A 203 37.92 34.66 -16.94
N ARG A 204 36.78 34.44 -16.28
CA ARG A 204 35.89 33.29 -16.50
C ARG A 204 34.45 33.74 -16.36
N ASP A 205 33.58 33.29 -17.25
CA ASP A 205 32.13 33.51 -17.09
C ASP A 205 31.52 32.56 -16.06
N ILE A 206 32.04 31.33 -15.98
CA ILE A 206 31.57 30.27 -15.09
C ILE A 206 32.65 29.93 -14.06
N GLY A 207 32.30 30.08 -12.79
CA GLY A 207 33.15 29.77 -11.64
C GLY A 207 33.30 28.27 -11.36
N PHE A 208 34.25 27.93 -10.51
CA PHE A 208 34.48 26.56 -10.05
C PHE A 208 33.41 26.09 -9.05
N THR A 209 33.31 24.77 -8.86
CA THR A 209 32.49 24.19 -7.78
C THR A 209 32.99 24.68 -6.41
N LEU A 210 32.13 25.33 -5.62
CA LEU A 210 32.42 25.58 -4.21
C LEU A 210 32.55 24.26 -3.46
N ARG A 211 33.64 24.06 -2.72
CA ARG A 211 33.98 22.78 -2.06
C ARG A 211 34.74 23.02 -0.76
N VAL A 212 34.78 22.01 0.11
CA VAL A 212 35.41 22.16 1.44
C VAL A 212 36.95 22.04 1.39
N GLY A 213 37.51 21.25 0.47
CA GLY A 213 38.97 21.02 0.35
C GLY A 213 39.64 21.76 -0.81
N GLY A 214 40.94 22.07 -0.73
CA GLY A 214 41.70 22.76 -1.80
C GLY A 214 41.48 24.28 -1.85
N ARG A 215 40.93 24.86 -0.78
CA ARG A 215 40.81 26.32 -0.62
C ARG A 215 42.20 26.94 -0.52
N ARG A 216 42.36 28.17 -1.01
CA ARG A 216 43.64 28.91 -1.00
C ARG A 216 44.77 28.30 -1.83
N SER A 217 44.49 27.33 -2.70
CA SER A 217 45.49 26.85 -3.65
C SER A 217 45.92 27.99 -4.61
N PRO A 218 47.16 27.94 -5.14
CA PRO A 218 47.61 28.85 -6.21
C PRO A 218 46.64 28.84 -7.40
N ILE A 219 46.50 29.97 -8.11
CA ILE A 219 45.45 30.12 -9.14
C ILE A 219 45.59 29.13 -10.31
N ASP A 220 46.82 28.69 -10.56
CA ASP A 220 47.26 27.71 -11.55
C ASP A 220 47.17 26.24 -11.07
N ASP A 221 46.91 26.01 -9.78
CA ASP A 221 46.77 24.66 -9.23
C ASP A 221 45.42 24.04 -9.60
N ARG A 222 45.44 22.78 -10.06
CA ARG A 222 44.22 21.99 -10.35
C ARG A 222 43.22 21.89 -9.20
N ARG A 223 43.65 22.14 -7.96
CA ARG A 223 42.84 22.11 -6.74
C ARG A 223 42.17 23.45 -6.44
N ASN A 224 42.61 24.55 -7.08
CA ASN A 224 42.03 25.88 -6.93
C ASN A 224 40.56 25.87 -7.34
N TRP A 225 39.75 26.48 -6.49
CA TRP A 225 38.32 26.71 -6.76
C TRP A 225 37.84 28.07 -6.27
N ASP A 226 38.62 28.74 -5.40
CA ASP A 226 38.25 29.99 -4.77
C ASP A 226 38.97 31.21 -5.35
N GLY A 227 40.09 31.06 -6.08
CA GLY A 227 40.86 32.14 -6.69
C GLY A 227 40.48 32.46 -8.14
N TYR A 228 40.35 33.76 -8.45
CA TYR A 228 39.96 34.30 -9.77
C TYR A 228 40.81 35.51 -10.13
N LEU A 229 41.02 35.75 -11.43
CA LEU A 229 41.62 36.99 -11.94
C LEU A 229 40.49 37.96 -12.29
N VAL A 230 40.41 39.08 -11.57
CA VAL A 230 39.38 40.10 -11.74
C VAL A 230 40.07 41.46 -11.90
N ASN A 231 39.81 42.15 -13.01
CA ASN A 231 40.47 43.42 -13.36
C ASN A 231 42.01 43.35 -13.31
N GLY A 232 42.59 42.17 -13.60
CA GLY A 232 44.05 41.95 -13.55
C GLY A 232 44.61 41.55 -12.19
N GLU A 233 43.79 41.47 -11.14
CA GLU A 233 44.22 41.08 -9.78
C GLU A 233 43.66 39.73 -9.34
N VAL A 234 44.45 38.98 -8.56
CA VAL A 234 44.00 37.70 -7.99
C VAL A 234 43.15 37.95 -6.75
N VAL A 235 41.85 37.72 -6.86
CA VAL A 235 40.89 37.80 -5.75
C VAL A 235 40.39 36.41 -5.36
N ARG A 236 39.85 36.28 -4.14
CA ARG A 236 39.30 35.01 -3.64
C ARG A 236 37.86 35.15 -3.17
N ILE A 237 37.04 34.16 -3.51
CA ILE A 237 35.62 34.09 -3.12
C ILE A 237 35.47 34.21 -1.61
N LYS A 238 34.57 35.10 -1.20
CA LYS A 238 34.06 35.26 0.16
C LYS A 238 32.59 34.80 0.22
N PRO A 239 32.00 34.66 1.43
CA PRO A 239 30.62 34.22 1.57
C PRO A 239 29.63 35.03 0.73
N GLU A 240 29.84 36.33 0.56
CA GLU A 240 28.95 37.21 -0.18
C GLU A 240 28.86 36.83 -1.67
N GLN A 241 29.99 36.50 -2.30
CA GLN A 241 29.99 35.96 -3.67
C GLN A 241 29.45 34.52 -3.70
N GLY A 242 29.78 33.71 -2.69
CA GLY A 242 29.34 32.33 -2.60
C GLY A 242 27.82 32.18 -2.49
N VAL A 243 27.14 33.05 -1.73
CA VAL A 243 25.68 33.14 -1.63
C VAL A 243 25.05 33.31 -3.02
N LYS A 244 25.53 34.29 -3.78
CA LYS A 244 25.05 34.57 -5.14
C LYS A 244 25.33 33.42 -6.09
N MET A 245 26.53 32.84 -6.05
CA MET A 245 26.91 31.67 -6.87
C MET A 245 26.06 30.42 -6.58
N MET A 246 25.50 30.31 -5.37
CA MET A 246 24.63 29.21 -4.95
C MET A 246 23.14 29.51 -5.14
N GLY A 247 22.76 30.75 -5.49
CA GLY A 247 21.37 31.16 -5.72
C GLY A 247 20.58 31.48 -4.45
N PHE A 248 21.25 31.67 -3.31
CA PHE A 248 20.62 32.16 -2.08
C PHE A 248 20.27 33.65 -2.20
N PRO A 249 19.28 34.15 -1.44
CA PRO A 249 18.94 35.56 -1.45
C PRO A 249 20.06 36.42 -0.87
N ASP A 250 20.17 37.68 -1.32
CA ASP A 250 21.26 38.58 -0.90
C ASP A 250 21.27 38.87 0.61
N ASN A 251 20.11 38.74 1.29
CA ASN A 251 19.96 38.93 2.73
C ASN A 251 20.16 37.63 3.54
N PHE A 252 20.65 36.55 2.93
CA PHE A 252 20.90 35.29 3.64
C PHE A 252 22.00 35.45 4.70
N HIS A 253 21.65 35.20 5.96
CA HIS A 253 22.49 35.51 7.11
C HIS A 253 23.32 34.30 7.59
N PHE A 254 24.61 34.52 7.83
CA PHE A 254 25.51 33.53 8.44
C PHE A 254 25.94 33.99 9.84
N PRO A 255 25.34 33.47 10.93
CA PRO A 255 25.75 33.76 12.30
C PRO A 255 26.99 32.94 12.73
N VAL A 256 27.95 32.79 11.81
CA VAL A 256 29.15 31.94 11.97
C VAL A 256 30.35 32.62 11.28
N SER A 257 31.57 32.11 11.54
CA SER A 257 32.77 32.65 10.89
C SER A 257 32.70 32.51 9.37
N SER A 258 33.36 33.40 8.63
CA SER A 258 33.42 33.33 7.15
C SER A 258 34.00 31.99 6.66
N THR A 259 34.85 31.34 7.45
CA THR A 259 35.37 30.00 7.12
C THR A 259 34.30 28.93 7.22
N GLU A 260 33.48 28.97 8.27
CA GLU A 260 32.38 28.03 8.43
C GLU A 260 31.26 28.30 7.42
N ALA A 261 30.95 29.56 7.13
CA ALA A 261 30.01 29.95 6.09
C ALA A 261 30.42 29.40 4.71
N MET A 262 31.71 29.49 4.35
CA MET A 262 32.20 28.90 3.09
C MET A 262 32.11 27.37 3.07
N LYS A 263 32.32 26.70 4.21
CA LYS A 263 32.14 25.24 4.33
C LYS A 263 30.68 24.84 4.14
N GLN A 264 29.77 25.59 4.77
CA GLN A 264 28.33 25.41 4.64
C GLN A 264 27.86 25.61 3.19
N LEU A 265 28.31 26.69 2.51
CA LEU A 265 28.05 26.93 1.09
C LEU A 265 28.61 25.81 0.20
N GLY A 266 29.81 25.31 0.49
CA GLY A 266 30.42 24.20 -0.25
C GLY A 266 29.62 22.89 -0.18
N ASN A 267 29.00 22.63 0.96
CA ASN A 267 28.16 21.44 1.20
C ASN A 267 26.69 21.62 0.79
N SER A 268 26.25 22.86 0.54
CA SER A 268 24.86 23.13 0.16
C SER A 268 24.55 22.74 -1.29
N VAL A 269 23.26 22.72 -1.60
CA VAL A 269 22.71 22.56 -2.96
C VAL A 269 22.54 23.94 -3.62
N CYS A 270 22.61 24.00 -4.95
CA CYS A 270 22.33 25.22 -5.69
C CYS A 270 20.82 25.45 -5.74
N VAL A 271 20.34 26.52 -5.11
CA VAL A 271 18.92 26.85 -4.92
C VAL A 271 18.18 26.90 -6.25
N ASN A 272 18.76 27.52 -7.30
CA ASN A 272 18.10 27.59 -8.61
C ASN A 272 17.89 26.22 -9.26
N VAL A 273 18.87 25.31 -9.14
CA VAL A 273 18.74 23.97 -9.71
C VAL A 273 17.62 23.22 -8.99
N VAL A 274 17.62 23.27 -7.65
CA VAL A 274 16.57 22.65 -6.84
C VAL A 274 15.22 23.26 -7.15
N TYR A 275 15.12 24.59 -7.30
CA TYR A 275 13.89 25.27 -7.66
C TYR A 275 13.31 24.73 -8.97
N HIS A 276 14.13 24.62 -10.02
CA HIS A 276 13.67 24.08 -11.31
C HIS A 276 13.30 22.59 -11.24
N VAL A 277 14.05 21.77 -10.49
CA VAL A 277 13.72 20.36 -10.26
C VAL A 277 12.41 20.23 -9.48
N ALA A 278 12.27 20.97 -8.38
CA ALA A 278 11.07 20.97 -7.55
C ALA A 278 9.85 21.53 -8.29
N THR A 279 10.04 22.48 -9.21
CA THR A 279 8.98 22.97 -10.11
C THR A 279 8.47 21.83 -10.98
N GLN A 280 9.37 21.07 -11.63
CA GLN A 280 8.98 19.91 -12.43
C GLN A 280 8.33 18.81 -11.59
N VAL A 281 8.82 18.58 -10.36
CA VAL A 281 8.19 17.63 -9.43
C VAL A 281 6.79 18.08 -9.05
N LYS A 282 6.60 19.37 -8.72
CA LYS A 282 5.29 19.95 -8.39
C LYS A 282 4.32 19.83 -9.58
N GLU A 283 4.74 20.25 -10.76
CA GLU A 283 3.95 20.12 -12.00
C GLU A 283 3.61 18.65 -12.28
N TYR A 284 4.58 17.74 -12.10
CA TYR A 284 4.34 16.32 -12.28
C TYR A 284 3.33 15.77 -11.25
N LEU A 285 3.41 16.19 -9.99
CA LEU A 285 2.44 15.80 -8.95
C LEU A 285 1.06 16.45 -9.14
N GLU A 286 0.98 17.64 -9.74
CA GLU A 286 -0.29 18.30 -10.04
C GLU A 286 -0.98 17.68 -11.26
N ASN A 287 -0.20 17.25 -12.26
CA ASN A 287 -0.71 16.68 -13.51
C ASN A 287 -0.85 15.14 -13.49
N ASN A 288 -0.06 14.47 -12.65
CA ASN A 288 0.00 13.01 -12.53
C ASN A 288 -0.16 12.55 -11.09
N GLY A 289 -0.49 13.48 -10.18
CA GLY A 289 -1.04 13.08 -8.90
C GLY A 289 -2.21 12.17 -9.17
N ILE A 290 -2.18 11.00 -8.54
CA ILE A 290 -3.40 10.24 -8.37
C ILE A 290 -4.23 11.13 -7.45
N GLU A 291 -5.06 12.01 -8.01
CA GLU A 291 -6.22 12.48 -7.27
C GLU A 291 -6.85 11.19 -6.77
N GLU A 292 -6.87 10.99 -5.44
CA GLU A 292 -7.38 9.75 -4.87
C GLU A 292 -8.84 9.59 -5.30
N THR A 293 -8.98 8.93 -6.44
CA THR A 293 -10.19 8.50 -7.06
C THR A 293 -10.07 6.99 -7.05
N GLU A 294 -11.18 6.34 -6.71
CA GLU A 294 -11.26 4.89 -6.56
C GLU A 294 -10.77 4.12 -7.80
N LYS A 295 -10.64 4.81 -8.94
CA LYS A 295 -10.13 4.37 -10.24
C LYS A 295 -8.64 4.00 -10.33
N GLU A 296 -7.75 4.37 -9.41
CA GLU A 296 -6.30 4.03 -9.55
C GLU A 296 -5.79 2.93 -8.60
N LYS A 297 -6.64 2.45 -7.68
CA LYS A 297 -6.43 1.12 -7.06
C LYS A 297 -6.44 0.00 -8.11
N GLN A 298 -7.01 0.28 -9.27
CA GLN A 298 -7.49 -0.64 -10.28
C GLN A 298 -6.39 -1.14 -11.26
N LEU A 299 -5.29 -0.40 -11.49
CA LEU A 299 -4.40 -0.64 -12.64
C LEU A 299 -2.91 -0.85 -12.29
N LYS A 300 -2.55 -1.97 -11.63
CA LYS A 300 -1.18 -2.56 -11.76
C LYS A 300 -1.20 -4.10 -11.72
N GLY A 301 -1.91 -4.72 -12.67
CA GLY A 301 -1.65 -6.01 -13.36
C GLY A 301 -1.41 -7.31 -12.59
N ARG A 302 -1.09 -7.30 -11.30
CA ARG A 302 -1.01 -8.50 -10.45
C ARG A 302 -2.33 -8.62 -9.75
N LEU A 303 -3.26 -9.31 -10.39
CA LEU A 303 -4.46 -9.72 -9.68
C LEU A 303 -4.08 -10.87 -8.74
N ASN A 304 -4.66 -10.84 -7.55
CA ASN A 304 -4.64 -11.99 -6.67
C ASN A 304 -5.52 -13.12 -7.25
N LYS A 305 -5.34 -14.35 -6.77
CA LYS A 305 -6.14 -15.49 -7.28
C LYS A 305 -7.66 -15.28 -7.19
N GLY A 306 -8.13 -14.54 -6.19
CA GLY A 306 -9.55 -14.19 -6.03
C GLY A 306 -10.01 -13.24 -7.12
N GLU A 307 -9.29 -12.14 -7.33
CA GLU A 307 -9.56 -11.16 -8.40
C GLU A 307 -9.52 -11.81 -9.80
N TRP A 308 -8.57 -12.72 -10.05
CA TRP A 308 -8.54 -13.52 -11.28
C TRP A 308 -9.74 -14.47 -11.42
N SER A 309 -10.18 -15.07 -10.31
CA SER A 309 -11.38 -15.93 -10.30
C SER A 309 -12.64 -15.13 -10.59
N GLU A 310 -12.73 -13.91 -10.07
CA GLU A 310 -13.83 -13.00 -10.34
C GLU A 310 -13.86 -12.57 -11.81
N PHE A 311 -12.72 -12.18 -12.38
CA PHE A 311 -12.64 -11.88 -13.80
C PHE A 311 -12.99 -13.10 -14.67
N TYR A 312 -12.51 -14.28 -14.29
CA TYR A 312 -12.86 -15.54 -14.96
C TYR A 312 -14.37 -15.81 -14.93
N ALA A 313 -15.02 -15.65 -13.77
CA ALA A 313 -16.48 -15.82 -13.67
C ALA A 313 -17.22 -14.78 -14.52
N PHE A 314 -16.77 -13.53 -14.51
CA PHE A 314 -17.33 -12.47 -15.34
C PHE A 314 -17.28 -12.84 -16.83
N LEU A 315 -16.12 -13.29 -17.34
CA LEU A 315 -15.97 -13.76 -18.72
C LEU A 315 -16.88 -14.95 -19.03
N ARG A 316 -16.93 -15.93 -18.12
CA ARG A 316 -17.81 -17.10 -18.27
C ARG A 316 -19.28 -16.71 -18.34
N LEU A 317 -19.74 -15.74 -17.54
CA LEU A 317 -21.13 -15.28 -17.61
C LEU A 317 -21.44 -14.50 -18.90
N LEU A 318 -20.46 -13.82 -19.50
CA LEU A 318 -20.62 -13.21 -20.81
C LEU A 318 -20.74 -14.25 -21.93
N VAL A 319 -19.95 -15.33 -21.85
CA VAL A 319 -19.88 -16.36 -22.88
C VAL A 319 -20.99 -17.40 -22.73
N ASP A 320 -21.18 -17.96 -21.54
CA ASP A 320 -22.09 -19.08 -21.28
C ASP A 320 -23.56 -18.69 -21.52
N GLU A 321 -24.29 -19.53 -22.25
CA GLU A 321 -25.69 -19.27 -22.61
C GLU A 321 -26.63 -19.29 -21.40
N TYR A 322 -26.31 -20.12 -20.41
CA TYR A 322 -27.12 -20.29 -19.20
C TYR A 322 -26.25 -20.55 -17.98
N LEU A 323 -26.82 -20.31 -16.81
CA LEU A 323 -26.22 -20.54 -15.51
C LEU A 323 -27.14 -21.44 -14.68
N SER A 324 -26.72 -22.70 -14.46
CA SER A 324 -27.49 -23.67 -13.68
C SER A 324 -27.54 -23.31 -12.19
N PHE A 325 -28.65 -23.63 -11.54
CA PHE A 325 -28.69 -23.63 -10.07
C PHE A 325 -27.84 -24.76 -9.50
N GLY A 326 -27.26 -24.56 -8.32
CA GLY A 326 -26.55 -25.61 -7.58
C GLY A 326 -27.48 -26.43 -6.69
N ASN A 327 -27.11 -27.69 -6.42
CA ASN A 327 -27.73 -28.52 -5.38
C ASN A 327 -26.94 -28.45 -4.05
N LYS A 328 -27.37 -29.15 -2.99
CA LYS A 328 -26.68 -29.09 -1.69
C LYS A 328 -25.25 -29.69 -1.71
N GLU A 329 -24.91 -30.53 -2.68
CA GLU A 329 -23.58 -31.13 -2.85
C GLU A 329 -22.62 -30.27 -3.71
N GLY A 330 -23.06 -29.14 -4.25
CA GLY A 330 -22.21 -28.33 -5.15
C GLY A 330 -22.25 -28.74 -6.63
N ASN A 331 -23.30 -29.45 -7.06
CA ASN A 331 -23.48 -29.89 -8.44
C ASN A 331 -24.61 -29.12 -9.15
N PRO A 332 -24.52 -28.91 -10.48
CA PRO A 332 -25.56 -28.23 -11.24
C PRO A 332 -26.85 -29.03 -11.29
N LEU A 333 -27.97 -28.31 -11.22
CA LEU A 333 -29.33 -28.79 -11.47
C LEU A 333 -29.71 -28.56 -12.94
N ALA A 334 -30.76 -29.24 -13.39
CA ALA A 334 -31.34 -29.02 -14.72
C ALA A 334 -32.01 -27.64 -14.84
N GLU A 335 -32.43 -27.04 -13.73
CA GLU A 335 -32.95 -25.68 -13.70
C GLU A 335 -31.81 -24.66 -13.84
N TYR A 336 -32.04 -23.65 -14.67
CA TYR A 336 -31.05 -22.62 -14.98
C TYR A 336 -31.69 -21.23 -15.11
N VAL A 337 -30.83 -20.22 -15.17
CA VAL A 337 -31.18 -18.85 -15.53
C VAL A 337 -30.41 -18.43 -16.77
N VAL A 338 -30.97 -17.50 -17.54
CA VAL A 338 -30.29 -16.89 -18.69
C VAL A 338 -29.89 -15.47 -18.29
N VAL A 339 -28.59 -15.23 -18.17
CA VAL A 339 -28.05 -13.91 -17.83
C VAL A 339 -28.03 -13.04 -19.08
N PHE A 340 -28.75 -11.93 -19.06
CA PHE A 340 -28.87 -11.01 -20.20
C PHE A 340 -28.24 -9.63 -19.94
N LYS A 341 -27.94 -9.30 -18.69
CA LYS A 341 -27.23 -8.08 -18.32
C LYS A 341 -26.24 -8.36 -17.21
N LEU A 342 -25.06 -7.78 -17.32
CA LEU A 342 -24.05 -7.77 -16.27
C LEU A 342 -23.58 -6.35 -16.01
N LYS A 343 -23.29 -6.05 -14.76
CA LYS A 343 -22.58 -4.85 -14.31
C LYS A 343 -21.61 -5.29 -13.23
N HIS A 344 -20.40 -4.78 -13.30
CA HIS A 344 -19.44 -4.98 -12.23
C HIS A 344 -19.70 -3.93 -11.14
N ASN A 345 -19.76 -4.32 -9.87
CA ASN A 345 -20.27 -3.44 -8.79
C ASN A 345 -19.42 -2.19 -8.52
N TYR A 346 -18.24 -2.11 -9.15
CA TYR A 346 -17.28 -1.03 -8.99
C TYR A 346 -17.07 -0.24 -10.29
N THR A 347 -17.88 -0.46 -11.32
CA THR A 347 -17.89 0.34 -12.55
C THR A 347 -19.32 0.72 -12.91
N ASP A 348 -19.49 1.82 -13.62
CA ASP A 348 -20.79 2.21 -14.17
C ASP A 348 -21.02 1.67 -15.59
N ILE A 349 -20.27 0.63 -15.96
CA ILE A 349 -20.33 0.01 -17.27
C ILE A 349 -21.28 -1.19 -17.22
N GLU A 350 -22.18 -1.25 -18.19
CA GLU A 350 -23.15 -2.32 -18.34
C GLU A 350 -22.85 -3.15 -19.59
N TYR A 351 -23.02 -4.46 -19.48
CA TYR A 351 -22.82 -5.43 -20.56
C TYR A 351 -24.17 -6.09 -20.83
N LEU A 352 -24.76 -5.80 -21.99
CA LEU A 352 -26.03 -6.39 -22.42
C LEU A 352 -25.75 -7.50 -23.43
N LYS A 353 -26.26 -8.70 -23.13
CA LYS A 353 -26.05 -9.88 -23.95
C LYS A 353 -27.26 -10.13 -24.85
N ASN A 354 -27.02 -10.16 -26.15
CA ASN A 354 -28.01 -10.40 -27.20
C ASN A 354 -27.54 -11.56 -28.09
N GLU A 355 -28.07 -12.77 -27.95
CA GLU A 355 -27.71 -13.98 -28.72
C GLU A 355 -26.20 -14.19 -28.96
N SER A 356 -25.61 -13.54 -29.96
CA SER A 356 -24.17 -13.60 -30.32
C SER A 356 -23.35 -12.34 -30.02
N GLU A 357 -23.97 -11.25 -29.56
CA GLU A 357 -23.36 -9.93 -29.34
C GLU A 357 -23.46 -9.48 -27.87
N ILE A 358 -22.50 -8.65 -27.49
CA ILE A 358 -22.35 -8.02 -26.19
C ILE A 358 -22.21 -6.52 -26.42
N GLU A 359 -23.26 -5.77 -26.11
CA GLU A 359 -23.20 -4.31 -26.09
C GLU A 359 -22.61 -3.83 -24.77
N ILE A 360 -21.57 -3.01 -24.83
CA ILE A 360 -20.94 -2.37 -23.68
C ILE A 360 -21.45 -0.93 -23.62
N LYS A 361 -22.14 -0.57 -22.54
CA LYS A 361 -22.73 0.75 -22.31
C LYS A 361 -22.04 1.48 -21.15
N ASP A 362 -21.86 2.78 -21.29
CA ASP A 362 -21.39 3.65 -20.21
C ASP A 362 -22.50 4.02 -19.21
N ASP A 363 -22.15 4.89 -18.26
CA ASP A 363 -23.02 5.37 -17.19
C ASP A 363 -24.19 6.24 -17.68
N HIS A 364 -24.12 6.73 -18.92
CA HIS A 364 -25.18 7.45 -19.60
C HIS A 364 -26.03 6.55 -20.50
N GLY A 365 -25.75 5.24 -20.54
CA GLY A 365 -26.43 4.27 -21.39
C GLY A 365 -26.03 4.32 -22.86
N GLN A 366 -24.98 5.07 -23.20
CA GLN A 366 -24.45 5.14 -24.56
C GLN A 366 -23.62 3.88 -24.84
N ILE A 367 -23.82 3.28 -26.02
CA ILE A 367 -23.01 2.16 -26.49
C ILE A 367 -21.60 2.69 -26.80
N ILE A 368 -20.62 2.25 -26.02
CA ILE A 368 -19.21 2.63 -26.16
C ILE A 368 -18.39 1.57 -26.90
N ASN A 369 -18.87 0.32 -26.93
CA ASN A 369 -18.28 -0.76 -27.69
C ASN A 369 -19.31 -1.87 -27.93
N THR A 370 -19.14 -2.66 -28.99
CA THR A 370 -19.92 -3.89 -29.22
C THR A 370 -18.95 -4.99 -29.60
N LEU A 371 -19.08 -6.15 -28.95
CA LEU A 371 -18.24 -7.33 -29.19
C LEU A 371 -19.12 -8.52 -29.49
N THR A 372 -18.70 -9.38 -30.40
CA THR A 372 -19.31 -10.71 -30.54
C THR A 372 -18.74 -11.65 -29.48
N VAL A 373 -19.53 -12.64 -29.07
CA VAL A 373 -19.06 -13.73 -28.18
C VAL A 373 -17.86 -14.44 -28.79
N LYS A 374 -17.84 -14.57 -30.13
CA LYS A 374 -16.72 -15.16 -30.88
C LYS A 374 -15.45 -14.33 -30.73
N GLU A 375 -15.50 -13.03 -30.98
CA GLU A 375 -14.35 -12.13 -30.80
C GLU A 375 -13.84 -12.17 -29.36
N LEU A 376 -14.74 -12.21 -28.37
CA LEU A 376 -14.35 -12.32 -26.96
C LEU A 376 -13.56 -13.60 -26.67
N VAL A 377 -14.01 -14.74 -27.22
CA VAL A 377 -13.36 -16.05 -27.03
C VAL A 377 -12.04 -16.16 -27.81
N GLU A 378 -11.96 -15.56 -29.01
CA GLU A 378 -10.74 -15.56 -29.82
C GLU A 378 -9.66 -14.64 -29.23
N GLU A 379 -10.04 -13.48 -28.69
CA GLU A 379 -9.11 -12.52 -28.11
C GLU A 379 -8.71 -12.86 -26.67
N ILE A 380 -9.62 -13.41 -25.87
CA ILE A 380 -9.39 -13.72 -24.47
C ILE A 380 -9.25 -15.23 -24.26
N SER A 381 -8.05 -15.64 -23.86
CA SER A 381 -7.76 -17.04 -23.53
C SER A 381 -8.31 -17.38 -22.13
N ILE A 382 -9.61 -17.65 -22.05
CA ILE A 382 -10.31 -18.06 -20.81
C ILE A 382 -9.63 -19.30 -20.18
N GLU A 383 -9.14 -20.23 -21.01
CA GLU A 383 -8.43 -21.42 -20.54
C GLU A 383 -7.05 -21.09 -19.95
N GLU A 384 -6.30 -20.15 -20.54
CA GLU A 384 -5.04 -19.68 -19.95
C GLU A 384 -5.27 -19.04 -18.57
N ILE A 385 -6.33 -18.23 -18.44
CA ILE A 385 -6.72 -17.64 -17.15
C ILE A 385 -7.00 -18.74 -16.13
N TYR A 386 -7.85 -19.70 -16.49
CA TYR A 386 -8.21 -20.84 -15.64
C TYR A 386 -6.98 -21.65 -15.19
N GLN A 387 -6.12 -22.05 -16.11
CA GLN A 387 -4.90 -22.81 -15.80
C GLN A 387 -3.94 -22.01 -14.94
N SER A 388 -3.84 -20.70 -15.15
CA SER A 388 -2.96 -19.84 -14.37
C SER A 388 -3.44 -19.67 -12.94
N ILE A 389 -4.75 -19.56 -12.70
CA ILE A 389 -5.33 -19.56 -11.35
C ILE A 389 -5.00 -20.86 -10.61
N LYS A 390 -5.13 -22.00 -11.31
CA LYS A 390 -4.91 -23.33 -10.75
C LYS A 390 -3.44 -23.61 -10.43
N ASN A 391 -2.54 -23.32 -11.39
CA ASN A 391 -1.15 -23.77 -11.35
C ASN A 391 -0.18 -22.81 -10.65
N THR A 392 -0.53 -21.52 -10.51
CA THR A 392 0.37 -20.55 -9.87
C THR A 392 0.50 -20.83 -8.38
N LYS A 393 1.72 -20.95 -7.85
CA LYS A 393 1.98 -21.15 -6.42
C LYS A 393 1.92 -19.87 -5.58
N GLY A 394 1.96 -18.69 -6.21
CA GLY A 394 1.88 -17.38 -5.55
C GLY A 394 0.46 -16.91 -5.27
N SER A 395 0.31 -15.92 -4.39
CA SER A 395 -0.98 -15.27 -4.06
C SER A 395 -1.47 -14.33 -5.16
N SER A 396 -0.56 -13.79 -5.97
CA SER A 396 -0.84 -12.91 -7.11
C SER A 396 0.05 -13.25 -8.30
N PHE A 397 -0.49 -13.12 -9.51
CA PHE A 397 0.24 -13.37 -10.75
C PHE A 397 -0.23 -12.44 -11.86
N LEU A 398 0.63 -12.27 -12.86
CA LEU A 398 0.38 -11.45 -14.04
C LEU A 398 0.15 -12.37 -15.23
N LEU A 399 -0.83 -12.05 -16.07
CA LEU A 399 -0.96 -12.62 -17.40
C LEU A 399 -0.49 -11.61 -18.45
N PRO A 400 0.26 -12.02 -19.48
CA PRO A 400 0.85 -11.10 -20.45
C PRO A 400 -0.15 -10.17 -21.13
N ARG A 401 -1.37 -10.66 -21.42
CA ARG A 401 -2.43 -9.93 -22.14
C ARG A 401 -3.51 -9.33 -21.24
N VAL A 402 -3.30 -9.26 -19.92
CA VAL A 402 -4.31 -8.75 -18.97
C VAL A 402 -4.82 -7.36 -19.32
N GLN A 403 -3.91 -6.49 -19.79
CA GLN A 403 -4.23 -5.12 -20.14
C GLN A 403 -5.11 -5.05 -21.39
N GLU A 404 -4.82 -5.88 -22.39
CA GLU A 404 -5.62 -6.00 -23.61
C GLU A 404 -7.05 -6.47 -23.27
N TYR A 405 -7.17 -7.44 -22.35
CA TYR A 405 -8.48 -7.94 -21.92
C TYR A 405 -9.32 -6.86 -21.24
N PHE A 406 -8.70 -6.07 -20.38
CA PHE A 406 -9.36 -4.98 -19.65
C PHE A 406 -9.75 -3.84 -20.60
N GLU A 407 -8.89 -3.49 -21.55
CA GLU A 407 -9.17 -2.46 -22.55
C GLU A 407 -10.28 -2.86 -23.53
N LEU A 408 -10.32 -4.15 -23.92
CA LEU A 408 -11.36 -4.72 -24.77
C LEU A 408 -12.73 -4.63 -24.09
N LEU A 409 -12.79 -5.03 -22.82
CA LEU A 409 -14.01 -5.03 -22.02
C LEU A 409 -14.30 -3.69 -21.34
N LYS A 410 -13.44 -2.67 -21.51
CA LYS A 410 -13.53 -1.36 -20.84
C LYS A 410 -13.55 -1.47 -19.30
N ILE A 411 -12.91 -2.48 -18.73
CA ILE A 411 -12.85 -2.69 -17.28
C ILE A 411 -11.68 -1.91 -16.70
N ALA A 412 -11.96 -1.01 -15.77
CA ALA A 412 -10.90 -0.30 -15.05
C ALA A 412 -10.25 -1.21 -13.98
N SER A 413 -11.03 -1.94 -13.15
CA SER A 413 -10.60 -3.16 -12.42
C SER A 413 -11.70 -3.92 -11.70
N PHE A 414 -11.27 -5.02 -11.07
CA PHE A 414 -11.93 -5.91 -10.12
C PHE A 414 -11.62 -5.67 -8.63
N LYS A 415 -11.11 -4.51 -8.21
CA LYS A 415 -10.90 -4.22 -6.77
C LYS A 415 -12.14 -3.61 -6.13
N GLY A 416 -12.75 -4.37 -5.23
CA GLY A 416 -13.91 -3.94 -4.49
C GLY A 416 -13.69 -3.06 -3.26
N SER A 417 -14.74 -2.36 -2.85
CA SER A 417 -14.84 -1.67 -1.56
C SER A 417 -15.06 -2.69 -0.43
N SER A 418 -14.58 -2.40 0.78
CA SER A 418 -14.56 -3.35 1.91
C SER A 418 -15.91 -3.55 2.61
N TYR A 419 -17.02 -2.98 2.09
CA TYR A 419 -18.31 -2.91 2.79
C TYR A 419 -19.55 -3.27 1.95
N SER A 420 -19.40 -3.84 0.75
CA SER A 420 -20.44 -4.50 -0.04
C SER A 420 -20.16 -6.01 -0.13
N LYS A 421 -21.20 -6.86 -0.10
CA LYS A 421 -21.04 -8.32 -0.28
C LYS A 421 -21.15 -8.77 -1.74
N GLY A 422 -21.93 -8.05 -2.56
CA GLY A 422 -22.04 -8.34 -3.99
C GLY A 422 -20.75 -7.97 -4.72
N ASP A 423 -20.22 -8.94 -5.48
CA ASP A 423 -19.06 -8.76 -6.35
C ASP A 423 -19.52 -8.37 -7.78
N LEU A 424 -20.61 -8.98 -8.26
CA LEU A 424 -21.24 -8.68 -9.55
C LEU A 424 -22.72 -8.32 -9.39
N ASN A 425 -23.24 -7.48 -10.28
CA ASN A 425 -24.67 -7.24 -10.46
C ASN A 425 -25.12 -7.88 -11.77
N ILE A 426 -26.09 -8.80 -11.70
CA ILE A 426 -26.60 -9.50 -12.89
C ILE A 426 -28.10 -9.29 -13.02
N SER A 427 -28.59 -9.22 -14.26
CA SER A 427 -30.00 -9.45 -14.55
C SER A 427 -30.17 -10.72 -15.36
N PHE A 428 -31.13 -11.53 -14.96
CA PHE A 428 -31.37 -12.82 -15.57
C PHE A 428 -32.85 -13.13 -15.70
N SER A 429 -33.19 -14.02 -16.64
CA SER A 429 -34.52 -14.57 -16.78
C SER A 429 -34.56 -16.02 -16.28
N GLN A 430 -35.71 -16.40 -15.72
CA GLN A 430 -36.01 -17.77 -15.29
C GLN A 430 -37.49 -18.02 -15.55
N SER A 431 -37.82 -19.05 -16.35
CA SER A 431 -39.22 -19.49 -16.57
C SER A 431 -40.20 -18.34 -16.87
N ASN A 432 -39.80 -17.43 -17.77
CA ASN A 432 -40.51 -16.20 -18.19
C ASN A 432 -40.54 -15.02 -17.20
N LEU A 433 -39.97 -15.17 -16.00
CA LEU A 433 -39.77 -14.05 -15.07
C LEU A 433 -38.41 -13.39 -15.32
N GLN A 434 -38.35 -12.07 -15.19
CA GLN A 434 -37.10 -11.32 -15.24
C GLN A 434 -36.75 -10.80 -13.85
N TYR A 435 -35.50 -11.00 -13.46
CA TYR A 435 -34.92 -10.51 -12.22
C TYR A 435 -33.87 -9.47 -12.61
N LEU A 436 -34.13 -8.21 -12.28
CA LEU A 436 -33.28 -7.09 -12.65
C LEU A 436 -32.34 -6.73 -11.50
N SER A 437 -31.10 -6.42 -11.84
CA SER A 437 -30.12 -5.83 -10.91
C SER A 437 -29.92 -6.61 -9.61
N GLN A 438 -29.60 -7.89 -9.73
CA GLN A 438 -29.34 -8.79 -8.61
C GLN A 438 -27.85 -8.74 -8.23
N ASP A 439 -27.54 -8.28 -7.02
CA ASP A 439 -26.18 -8.33 -6.49
C ASP A 439 -25.80 -9.75 -6.04
N ILE A 440 -24.69 -10.27 -6.53
CA ILE A 440 -24.27 -11.67 -6.36
C ILE A 440 -22.83 -11.74 -5.84
N ASN A 441 -22.62 -12.59 -4.83
CA ASN A 441 -21.28 -12.94 -4.35
C ASN A 441 -20.59 -13.92 -5.31
N LEU A 442 -19.27 -13.90 -5.36
CA LEU A 442 -18.47 -14.94 -6.01
C LEU A 442 -17.69 -15.75 -4.97
N LYS A 443 -17.68 -17.08 -5.15
CA LYS A 443 -16.85 -18.01 -4.39
C LYS A 443 -16.12 -18.92 -5.36
N SER A 444 -14.81 -19.08 -5.16
CA SER A 444 -13.94 -19.77 -6.10
C SER A 444 -13.31 -21.02 -5.50
N ASN A 445 -13.53 -22.19 -6.11
CA ASN A 445 -12.90 -23.47 -5.73
C ASN A 445 -11.71 -23.85 -6.62
N ILE A 446 -11.32 -23.01 -7.58
CA ILE A 446 -10.17 -23.26 -8.47
C ILE A 446 -8.83 -22.78 -7.87
N GLY A 447 -8.88 -22.05 -6.75
CA GLY A 447 -7.72 -21.56 -5.98
C GLY A 447 -7.69 -22.05 -4.53
N SER A 448 -7.32 -21.16 -3.60
CA SER A 448 -7.44 -21.46 -2.16
C SER A 448 -8.90 -21.45 -1.73
N LEU A 449 -9.28 -22.36 -0.83
CA LEU A 449 -10.66 -22.44 -0.32
C LEU A 449 -11.17 -21.06 0.15
N PRO A 450 -12.34 -20.61 -0.34
CA PRO A 450 -12.86 -19.30 -0.02
C PRO A 450 -13.27 -19.24 1.45
N THR A 451 -13.23 -18.03 2.01
CA THR A 451 -13.62 -17.78 3.40
C THR A 451 -15.02 -17.16 3.41
N LEU A 452 -15.92 -17.73 4.21
CA LEU A 452 -17.26 -17.17 4.42
C LEU A 452 -17.22 -16.07 5.49
N LEU A 453 -16.52 -16.34 6.61
CA LEU A 453 -16.28 -15.38 7.68
C LEU A 453 -14.78 -15.30 8.00
N ASN A 454 -14.18 -14.14 7.76
CA ASN A 454 -12.77 -13.88 8.05
C ASN A 454 -12.51 -13.74 9.56
N ALA A 455 -11.35 -14.25 9.99
CA ALA A 455 -10.85 -14.08 11.34
C ALA A 455 -10.45 -12.62 11.62
N SER A 456 -10.84 -12.10 12.77
CA SER A 456 -10.41 -10.80 13.29
C SER A 456 -10.54 -10.76 14.80
N SER A 457 -10.05 -9.72 15.46
CA SER A 457 -10.39 -9.48 16.87
C SER A 457 -11.90 -9.33 17.09
N ALA A 458 -12.66 -8.90 16.08
CA ALA A 458 -14.11 -8.80 16.17
C ALA A 458 -14.83 -10.15 16.22
N THR A 459 -14.18 -11.23 15.75
CA THR A 459 -14.74 -12.59 15.80
C THR A 459 -14.22 -13.41 16.98
N ASN A 460 -13.62 -12.77 17.98
CA ASN A 460 -13.22 -13.43 19.22
C ASN A 460 -14.42 -13.56 20.19
N PHE A 461 -14.52 -14.72 20.82
CA PHE A 461 -15.48 -15.06 21.86
C PHE A 461 -14.70 -15.25 23.16
N ILE A 462 -15.15 -14.59 24.23
CA ILE A 462 -14.53 -14.63 25.56
C ILE A 462 -15.27 -15.65 26.41
N PHE A 463 -14.49 -16.57 26.97
CA PHE A 463 -14.97 -17.60 27.88
C PHE A 463 -14.32 -17.43 29.24
N ARG A 464 -15.12 -17.55 30.29
CA ARG A 464 -14.64 -17.72 31.66
C ARG A 464 -14.31 -19.18 31.91
N ILE A 465 -13.22 -19.41 32.62
CA ILE A 465 -12.80 -20.73 33.06
C ILE A 465 -13.28 -20.90 34.50
N ASN A 466 -14.32 -21.70 34.69
CA ASN A 466 -14.89 -21.98 36.00
C ASN A 466 -14.07 -23.05 36.73
N ASN A 467 -13.98 -22.94 38.06
CA ASN A 467 -13.23 -23.87 38.93
C ASN A 467 -11.77 -24.02 38.50
N PHE A 468 -11.10 -22.92 38.17
CA PHE A 468 -9.73 -22.92 37.66
C PHE A 468 -8.71 -22.66 38.77
N GLU A 469 -8.14 -23.73 39.31
CA GLU A 469 -7.09 -23.72 40.33
C GLU A 469 -5.74 -24.18 39.77
N ALA A 470 -5.29 -23.55 38.69
CA ALA A 470 -4.00 -23.84 38.08
C ALA A 470 -3.25 -22.58 37.65
N ASP A 471 -1.96 -22.74 37.43
CA ASP A 471 -1.14 -21.67 36.85
C ASP A 471 -1.45 -21.52 35.36
N ILE A 472 -1.86 -20.31 34.97
CA ILE A 472 -2.16 -19.95 33.58
C ILE A 472 -0.90 -20.05 32.71
N ASP A 473 0.27 -19.72 33.24
CA ASP A 473 1.51 -19.75 32.47
C ASP A 473 1.93 -21.19 32.12
N ALA A 474 1.69 -22.14 33.02
CA ALA A 474 1.88 -23.56 32.75
C ALA A 474 1.04 -24.04 31.55
N ILE A 475 -0.22 -23.62 31.45
CA ILE A 475 -1.09 -23.97 30.31
C ILE A 475 -0.67 -23.21 29.04
N ASN A 476 -0.36 -21.92 29.14
CA ASN A 476 0.09 -21.12 28.01
C ASN A 476 1.42 -21.62 27.40
N ASN A 477 2.26 -22.31 28.17
CA ASN A 477 3.50 -22.91 27.70
C ASN A 477 3.31 -24.12 26.76
N ILE A 478 2.10 -24.64 26.59
CA ILE A 478 1.78 -25.63 25.56
C ILE A 478 1.98 -24.99 24.17
N LYS A 479 2.95 -25.51 23.40
CA LYS A 479 3.39 -24.96 22.09
C LYS A 479 3.26 -25.95 20.92
N THR A 480 2.39 -26.95 21.05
CA THR A 480 2.15 -27.95 19.99
C THR A 480 1.49 -27.34 18.74
N LYS A 481 1.41 -28.12 17.65
CA LYS A 481 0.67 -27.74 16.44
C LYS A 481 -0.80 -27.40 16.72
N TYR A 482 -1.41 -28.10 17.68
CA TYR A 482 -2.80 -27.92 18.09
C TYR A 482 -2.91 -27.22 19.45
N LYS A 483 -1.94 -26.37 19.79
CA LYS A 483 -1.79 -25.75 21.12
C LYS A 483 -3.08 -25.20 21.74
N ILE A 484 -3.97 -24.61 20.94
CA ILE A 484 -5.23 -24.05 21.46
C ILE A 484 -6.14 -25.19 21.94
N ARG A 485 -6.30 -26.24 21.12
CA ARG A 485 -7.04 -27.45 21.51
C ARG A 485 -6.43 -28.10 22.73
N ASP A 486 -5.12 -28.27 22.74
CA ASP A 486 -4.42 -28.92 23.85
C ASP A 486 -4.58 -28.14 25.15
N ARG A 487 -4.61 -26.80 25.09
CA ARG A 487 -4.94 -25.95 26.25
C ARG A 487 -6.38 -26.13 26.71
N ILE A 488 -7.35 -26.22 25.79
CA ILE A 488 -8.75 -26.47 26.13
C ILE A 488 -8.95 -27.85 26.76
N LEU A 489 -8.33 -28.89 26.20
CA LEU A 489 -8.36 -30.23 26.80
C LEU A 489 -7.72 -30.22 28.19
N ARG A 490 -6.60 -29.52 28.37
CA ARG A 490 -5.95 -29.38 29.67
C ARG A 490 -6.81 -28.68 30.70
N ILE A 491 -7.64 -27.70 30.30
CA ILE A 491 -8.63 -27.07 31.18
C ILE A 491 -9.65 -28.11 31.67
N TYR A 492 -10.18 -28.96 30.78
CA TYR A 492 -11.15 -29.99 31.17
C TYR A 492 -10.55 -31.09 32.06
N GLU A 493 -9.30 -31.48 31.83
CA GLU A 493 -8.58 -32.42 32.70
C GLU A 493 -8.43 -31.91 34.14
N LEU A 494 -8.44 -30.60 34.34
CA LEU A 494 -8.37 -29.96 35.66
C LEU A 494 -9.75 -29.82 36.33
N ASN A 495 -10.78 -30.50 35.82
CA ASN A 495 -12.17 -30.37 36.26
C ASN A 495 -12.73 -28.94 36.17
N SER A 496 -12.12 -28.11 35.31
CA SER A 496 -12.60 -26.78 35.00
C SER A 496 -13.53 -26.82 33.78
N SER A 497 -14.38 -25.82 33.62
CA SER A 497 -15.28 -25.70 32.45
C SER A 497 -15.21 -24.34 31.79
N LEU A 498 -15.60 -24.26 30.52
CA LEU A 498 -15.70 -23.00 29.78
C LEU A 498 -17.14 -22.50 29.78
N GLU A 499 -17.32 -21.27 30.23
CA GLU A 499 -18.60 -20.56 30.19
C GLU A 499 -18.48 -19.34 29.28
N PHE A 500 -19.34 -19.26 28.27
CA PHE A 500 -19.37 -18.11 27.38
C PHE A 500 -19.83 -16.86 28.11
N ILE A 501 -19.08 -15.77 27.99
CA ILE A 501 -19.40 -14.48 28.62
C ILE A 501 -19.93 -13.49 27.60
N LYS A 502 -19.15 -13.24 26.54
CA LYS A 502 -19.48 -12.26 25.48
C LYS A 502 -18.56 -12.43 24.28
N CYS A 503 -18.94 -11.86 23.13
CA CYS A 503 -17.96 -11.60 22.10
C CYS A 503 -17.04 -10.46 22.54
N GLU A 504 -15.80 -10.44 22.07
CA GLU A 504 -14.83 -9.38 22.39
C GLU A 504 -15.32 -8.00 21.92
N GLN A 505 -15.98 -7.94 20.75
CA GLN A 505 -16.57 -6.72 20.21
C GLN A 505 -18.09 -6.73 20.36
N GLU A 506 -18.62 -5.66 20.94
CA GLU A 506 -20.06 -5.50 21.16
C GLU A 506 -20.84 -5.44 19.84
N VAL A 507 -20.26 -4.81 18.82
CA VAL A 507 -20.84 -4.74 17.47
C VAL A 507 -21.12 -6.13 16.92
N HIS A 508 -20.20 -7.08 17.10
CA HIS A 508 -20.40 -8.46 16.64
C HIS A 508 -21.57 -9.12 17.38
N THR A 509 -21.60 -9.00 18.71
CA THR A 509 -22.70 -9.52 19.55
C THR A 509 -24.07 -8.98 19.08
N ASN A 510 -24.15 -7.68 18.83
CA ASN A 510 -25.38 -7.03 18.39
C ASN A 510 -25.81 -7.48 16.99
N ASN A 511 -24.87 -7.77 16.09
CA ASN A 511 -25.19 -8.30 14.77
C ASN A 511 -25.67 -9.76 14.84
N LEU A 512 -25.02 -10.60 15.65
CA LEU A 512 -25.45 -11.98 15.89
C LEU A 512 -26.88 -12.02 16.44
N LYS A 513 -27.18 -11.18 17.44
CA LYS A 513 -28.53 -11.09 18.03
C LYS A 513 -29.63 -10.62 17.08
N LYS A 514 -29.28 -9.90 16.00
CA LYS A 514 -30.23 -9.52 14.94
C LYS A 514 -30.57 -10.67 14.01
N VAL A 515 -29.63 -11.60 13.79
CA VAL A 515 -29.93 -12.85 13.09
C VAL A 515 -30.84 -13.70 13.95
N ASP A 516 -30.41 -13.97 15.18
CA ASP A 516 -31.14 -14.77 16.16
C ASP A 516 -30.65 -14.40 17.56
N SER A 517 -31.57 -14.22 18.50
CA SER A 517 -31.24 -13.74 19.85
C SER A 517 -30.31 -14.67 20.64
N LEU A 518 -30.26 -15.97 20.32
CA LEU A 518 -29.40 -16.98 20.92
C LEU A 518 -28.15 -17.29 20.09
N MET A 519 -27.93 -16.58 18.97
CA MET A 519 -26.82 -16.85 18.06
C MET A 519 -25.43 -16.76 18.72
N PRO A 520 -25.14 -15.78 19.60
CA PRO A 520 -23.87 -15.77 20.33
C PRO A 520 -23.62 -17.06 21.12
N GLU A 521 -24.62 -17.55 21.83
CA GLU A 521 -24.55 -18.75 22.67
C GLU A 521 -24.44 -20.02 21.83
N ILE A 522 -25.17 -20.10 20.72
CA ILE A 522 -25.09 -21.22 19.75
C ILE A 522 -23.68 -21.29 19.18
N LEU A 523 -23.13 -20.18 18.67
CA LEU A 523 -21.78 -20.14 18.09
C LEU A 523 -20.71 -20.41 19.15
N ALA A 524 -20.90 -19.97 20.39
CA ALA A 524 -19.99 -20.28 21.48
C ALA A 524 -19.93 -21.79 21.79
N ARG A 525 -21.07 -22.50 21.78
CA ARG A 525 -21.10 -23.97 21.89
C ARG A 525 -20.38 -24.64 20.72
N ILE A 526 -20.64 -24.19 19.49
CA ILE A 526 -19.97 -24.70 18.29
C ILE A 526 -18.44 -24.51 18.37
N LEU A 527 -17.98 -23.36 18.84
CA LEU A 527 -16.56 -23.07 19.06
C LEU A 527 -15.94 -24.01 20.10
N ILE A 528 -16.64 -24.27 21.20
CA ILE A 528 -16.18 -25.20 22.22
C ILE A 528 -15.99 -26.60 21.61
N LYS A 529 -16.99 -27.12 20.89
CA LYS A 529 -16.89 -28.44 20.22
C LYS A 529 -15.71 -28.48 19.24
N TYR A 530 -15.56 -27.44 18.42
CA TYR A 530 -14.45 -27.32 17.46
C TYR A 530 -13.08 -27.34 18.14
N TYR A 531 -12.85 -26.47 19.13
CA TYR A 531 -11.56 -26.40 19.83
C TYR A 531 -11.33 -27.57 20.78
N SER A 532 -12.35 -28.36 21.13
CA SER A 532 -12.20 -29.65 21.81
C SER A 532 -11.84 -30.79 20.84
N GLY A 533 -12.07 -30.55 19.55
CA GLY A 533 -11.72 -31.45 18.45
C GLY A 533 -12.77 -32.50 18.13
N GLU A 534 -14.04 -32.17 18.33
CA GLU A 534 -15.19 -33.02 17.97
C GLU A 534 -15.48 -33.02 16.46
N GLY A 535 -14.90 -32.10 15.70
CA GLY A 535 -15.11 -31.99 14.26
C GLY A 535 -14.70 -30.62 13.74
N SER A 536 -14.91 -30.39 12.44
CA SER A 536 -14.68 -29.06 11.85
C SER A 536 -15.81 -28.62 10.93
N LYS A 537 -16.50 -29.53 10.26
CA LYS A 537 -17.65 -29.17 9.42
C LYS A 537 -18.79 -28.68 10.30
N ILE A 538 -19.51 -27.65 9.84
CA ILE A 538 -20.64 -27.11 10.59
C ILE A 538 -21.74 -28.16 10.76
N SER A 539 -21.99 -28.95 9.72
CA SER A 539 -22.93 -30.09 9.75
C SER A 539 -22.62 -31.13 10.83
N ASP A 540 -21.35 -31.30 11.19
CA ASP A 540 -20.93 -32.30 12.17
C ASP A 540 -21.00 -31.73 13.61
N LEU A 541 -20.88 -30.40 13.75
CA LEU A 541 -20.85 -29.72 15.04
C LEU A 541 -22.25 -29.31 15.54
N VAL A 542 -23.23 -29.23 14.63
CA VAL A 542 -24.61 -28.81 14.90
C VAL A 542 -25.57 -29.93 14.54
N THR A 543 -26.05 -30.65 15.56
CA THR A 543 -26.92 -31.82 15.40
C THR A 543 -28.34 -31.61 15.92
N ASP A 544 -28.58 -30.58 16.74
CA ASP A 544 -29.92 -30.23 17.21
C ASP A 544 -30.72 -29.58 16.08
N GLU A 545 -31.91 -30.11 15.77
CA GLU A 545 -32.71 -29.65 14.63
C GLU A 545 -33.08 -28.16 14.70
N ASN A 546 -33.33 -27.63 15.91
CA ASN A 546 -33.65 -26.21 16.09
C ASN A 546 -32.42 -25.33 15.85
N GLU A 547 -31.25 -25.75 16.32
CA GLU A 547 -29.99 -25.05 16.05
C GLU A 547 -29.60 -25.13 14.56
N VAL A 548 -29.87 -26.24 13.87
CA VAL A 548 -29.56 -26.39 12.43
C VAL A 548 -30.22 -25.28 11.62
N CYS A 549 -31.51 -25.02 11.82
CA CYS A 549 -32.23 -23.95 11.11
C CYS A 549 -31.64 -22.57 11.41
N ARG A 550 -31.34 -22.27 12.69
CA ARG A 550 -30.76 -20.98 13.10
C ARG A 550 -29.37 -20.76 12.52
N VAL A 551 -28.53 -21.80 12.51
CA VAL A 551 -27.18 -21.74 11.95
C VAL A 551 -27.23 -21.57 10.43
N LYS A 552 -28.16 -22.23 9.74
CA LYS A 552 -28.41 -21.99 8.31
C LYS A 552 -28.72 -20.52 8.01
N ASP A 553 -29.61 -19.91 8.79
CA ASP A 553 -29.93 -18.48 8.65
C ASP A 553 -28.74 -17.57 8.96
N TYR A 554 -27.93 -17.92 9.96
CA TYR A 554 -26.68 -17.23 10.26
C TYR A 554 -25.68 -17.30 9.10
N LEU A 555 -25.44 -18.48 8.52
CA LEU A 555 -24.53 -18.63 7.39
C LEU A 555 -25.01 -17.81 6.19
N LYS A 556 -26.33 -17.81 5.92
CA LYS A 556 -26.94 -16.96 4.90
C LYS A 556 -26.71 -15.48 5.21
N ALA A 557 -26.96 -15.05 6.45
CA ALA A 557 -26.74 -13.65 6.84
C ALA A 557 -25.28 -13.23 6.65
N VAL A 558 -24.31 -14.06 7.04
CA VAL A 558 -22.88 -13.82 6.81
C VAL A 558 -22.56 -13.71 5.32
N LEU A 559 -23.15 -14.58 4.48
CA LEU A 559 -22.94 -14.54 3.03
C LEU A 559 -23.51 -13.26 2.41
N LEU A 560 -24.72 -12.88 2.76
CA LEU A 560 -25.50 -11.89 2.01
C LEU A 560 -25.41 -10.45 2.53
N GLY A 561 -25.02 -10.20 3.79
CA GLY A 561 -24.96 -8.82 4.30
C GLY A 561 -24.27 -8.58 5.64
N MET A 562 -24.16 -9.58 6.51
CA MET A 562 -23.64 -9.39 7.86
C MET A 562 -22.10 -9.33 7.89
N PHE A 563 -21.57 -8.37 8.63
CA PHE A 563 -20.14 -8.20 8.93
C PHE A 563 -19.90 -8.34 10.45
N SER A 564 -18.68 -8.71 10.86
CA SER A 564 -18.32 -8.86 12.28
C SER A 564 -17.95 -7.54 12.97
N SER A 565 -17.34 -6.61 12.22
CA SER A 565 -16.79 -5.36 12.76
C SER A 565 -17.65 -4.11 12.51
N LYS A 566 -18.63 -4.18 11.60
CA LYS A 566 -19.50 -3.05 11.23
C LYS A 566 -20.93 -3.34 11.68
N LYS A 567 -21.62 -2.34 12.26
CA LYS A 567 -23.03 -2.45 12.63
C LYS A 567 -23.86 -2.83 11.41
N TRP A 568 -24.59 -3.94 11.51
CA TRP A 568 -25.50 -4.41 10.49
C TRP A 568 -26.92 -3.95 10.81
N ASP A 569 -27.64 -3.44 9.83
CA ASP A 569 -29.02 -2.96 9.97
C ASP A 569 -30.07 -4.08 9.79
N GLY A 570 -29.64 -5.27 9.38
CA GLY A 570 -30.51 -6.42 9.08
C GLY A 570 -30.78 -6.61 7.59
N ASN A 571 -30.38 -5.65 6.74
CA ASN A 571 -30.62 -5.72 5.30
C ASN A 571 -29.53 -6.52 4.59
N TYR A 572 -29.91 -7.34 3.62
CA TYR A 572 -28.97 -8.00 2.72
C TYR A 572 -28.52 -7.05 1.62
N THR A 573 -27.24 -7.15 1.27
CA THR A 573 -26.60 -6.38 0.19
C THR A 573 -26.31 -7.25 -1.04
N ALA A 574 -26.82 -8.48 -1.04
CA ALA A 574 -26.68 -9.46 -2.11
C ALA A 574 -27.88 -10.43 -2.05
N ASN A 575 -28.26 -10.97 -3.21
CA ASN A 575 -29.36 -11.90 -3.40
C ASN A 575 -28.90 -13.34 -3.68
N GLY A 576 -27.59 -13.57 -3.75
CA GLY A 576 -27.06 -14.91 -3.96
C GLY A 576 -25.54 -14.99 -3.99
N SER A 577 -25.06 -16.14 -4.44
CA SER A 577 -23.66 -16.42 -4.71
C SER A 577 -23.52 -17.33 -5.93
N ILE A 578 -22.58 -17.01 -6.81
CA ILE A 578 -22.07 -17.92 -7.83
C ILE A 578 -20.84 -18.63 -7.29
N LEU A 579 -20.80 -19.95 -7.46
CA LEU A 579 -19.66 -20.79 -7.15
C LEU A 579 -18.96 -21.18 -8.45
N ILE A 580 -17.66 -20.88 -8.53
CA ILE A 580 -16.75 -21.40 -9.56
C ILE A 580 -16.25 -22.75 -9.09
N ARG A 581 -16.68 -23.83 -9.74
CA ARG A 581 -16.31 -25.19 -9.34
C ARG A 581 -14.90 -25.54 -9.77
N LYS A 582 -14.34 -26.62 -9.21
CA LYS A 582 -12.98 -27.08 -9.51
C LYS A 582 -12.75 -27.41 -10.98
N GLN A 583 -13.81 -27.70 -11.73
CA GLN A 583 -13.78 -27.98 -13.16
C GLN A 583 -13.87 -26.71 -14.03
N GLY A 584 -14.11 -25.54 -13.43
CA GLY A 584 -14.20 -24.24 -14.11
C GLY A 584 -15.63 -23.76 -14.37
N ASP A 585 -16.62 -24.64 -14.36
CA ASP A 585 -18.00 -24.24 -14.60
C ASP A 585 -18.62 -23.52 -13.39
N LEU A 586 -19.64 -22.70 -13.68
CA LEU A 586 -20.32 -21.84 -12.73
C LEU A 586 -21.65 -22.45 -12.29
N ILE A 587 -21.98 -22.34 -11.00
CA ILE A 587 -23.31 -22.65 -10.48
C ILE A 587 -23.86 -21.52 -9.60
N LEU A 588 -25.17 -21.31 -9.64
CA LEU A 588 -25.86 -20.26 -8.90
C LEU A 588 -26.55 -20.81 -7.65
N TYR A 589 -26.31 -20.16 -6.51
CA TYR A 589 -27.16 -20.25 -5.32
C TYR A 589 -27.82 -18.88 -5.11
N HIS A 590 -29.15 -18.84 -5.11
CA HIS A 590 -29.92 -17.59 -5.06
C HIS A 590 -31.05 -17.68 -4.05
N VAL A 591 -31.49 -16.55 -3.50
CA VAL A 591 -32.62 -16.47 -2.55
C VAL A 591 -33.95 -16.95 -3.14
N ILE A 592 -34.07 -17.04 -4.47
CA ILE A 592 -35.23 -17.70 -5.14
C ILE A 592 -35.33 -19.17 -4.71
N LYS A 593 -34.19 -19.80 -4.40
CA LYS A 593 -34.07 -21.17 -3.88
C LYS A 593 -33.38 -21.14 -2.51
N ASP A 594 -33.94 -20.36 -1.57
CA ASP A 594 -33.35 -20.07 -0.24
C ASP A 594 -32.97 -21.34 0.54
N ASP A 595 -33.83 -22.37 0.52
CA ASP A 595 -33.57 -23.64 1.23
C ASP A 595 -32.32 -24.35 0.68
N ILE A 596 -32.16 -24.36 -0.65
CA ILE A 596 -31.01 -25.00 -1.29
C ILE A 596 -29.73 -24.20 -1.00
N LEU A 597 -29.79 -22.87 -1.02
CA LEU A 597 -28.67 -22.00 -0.63
C LEU A 597 -28.23 -22.28 0.81
N LYS A 598 -29.18 -22.33 1.75
CA LYS A 598 -28.93 -22.62 3.16
C LYS A 598 -28.36 -24.00 3.38
N ASP A 599 -28.93 -25.01 2.74
CA ASP A 599 -28.44 -26.39 2.82
C ASP A 599 -27.03 -26.52 2.28
N TYR A 600 -26.74 -25.88 1.14
CA TYR A 600 -25.40 -25.84 0.59
C TYR A 600 -24.41 -25.24 1.59
N LEU A 601 -24.70 -24.07 2.16
CA LEU A 601 -23.81 -23.42 3.14
C LEU A 601 -23.57 -24.31 4.36
N PHE A 602 -24.62 -24.93 4.90
CA PHE A 602 -24.52 -25.77 6.10
C PHE A 602 -23.64 -27.01 5.89
N HIS A 603 -23.77 -27.68 4.75
CA HIS A 603 -23.02 -28.91 4.45
C HIS A 603 -21.62 -28.65 3.87
N ASN A 604 -21.37 -27.46 3.30
CA ASN A 604 -20.13 -27.15 2.59
C ASN A 604 -19.29 -26.08 3.29
N THR A 605 -19.49 -25.86 4.59
CA THR A 605 -18.65 -24.97 5.40
C THR A 605 -18.11 -25.64 6.65
N LYS A 606 -16.96 -25.13 7.12
CA LYS A 606 -16.24 -25.63 8.30
C LYS A 606 -15.62 -24.49 9.09
N LEU A 607 -15.36 -24.74 10.38
CA LEU A 607 -14.48 -23.89 11.18
C LEU A 607 -13.01 -24.15 10.83
N ASP A 608 -12.21 -23.09 10.87
CA ASP A 608 -10.76 -23.12 10.67
C ASP A 608 -10.05 -22.39 11.81
N THR A 609 -8.78 -22.72 12.07
CA THR A 609 -7.98 -22.07 13.13
C THR A 609 -7.05 -21.02 12.49
N PRO A 610 -7.33 -19.71 12.66
CA PRO A 610 -6.48 -18.65 12.11
C PRO A 610 -5.20 -18.44 12.93
N SER A 611 -4.35 -17.51 12.47
CA SER A 611 -3.14 -17.12 13.21
C SER A 611 -3.49 -16.51 14.58
N SER A 612 -3.27 -17.29 15.64
CA SER A 612 -3.46 -16.87 17.05
C SER A 612 -2.71 -15.59 17.41
N THR A 613 -1.48 -15.41 16.90
CA THR A 613 -0.68 -14.21 17.15
C THR A 613 -1.27 -12.97 16.48
N ARG A 614 -1.71 -13.10 15.21
CA ARG A 614 -2.28 -11.97 14.45
C ARG A 614 -3.58 -11.47 15.05
N HIS A 615 -4.43 -12.38 15.55
CA HIS A 615 -5.77 -12.07 16.05
C HIS A 615 -5.90 -12.11 17.58
N ARG A 616 -4.78 -12.29 18.30
CA ARG A 616 -4.65 -12.19 19.77
C ARG A 616 -5.63 -13.09 20.54
N PHE A 617 -5.70 -14.37 20.19
CA PHE A 617 -6.57 -15.35 20.86
C PHE A 617 -5.82 -16.67 21.16
N GLY A 618 -6.43 -17.52 21.99
CA GLY A 618 -5.94 -18.86 22.32
C GLY A 618 -5.01 -18.94 23.53
N ASN A 619 -4.54 -17.81 24.07
CA ASN A 619 -3.88 -17.77 25.38
C ASN A 619 -4.91 -17.53 26.49
N LEU A 620 -4.68 -18.13 27.65
CA LEU A 620 -5.38 -17.84 28.89
C LEU A 620 -4.83 -16.53 29.49
N TYR A 621 -5.68 -15.76 30.15
CA TYR A 621 -5.32 -14.50 30.81
C TYR A 621 -6.20 -14.27 32.05
N LYS A 622 -5.76 -13.38 32.95
CA LYS A 622 -6.56 -12.93 34.09
C LYS A 622 -7.13 -11.54 33.85
N GLU A 623 -8.36 -11.34 34.26
CA GLU A 623 -9.00 -10.02 34.38
C GLU A 623 -9.64 -9.95 35.77
N GLY A 624 -9.06 -9.16 36.67
CA GLY A 624 -9.38 -9.22 38.09
C GLY A 624 -9.15 -10.62 38.67
N ASN A 625 -10.17 -11.20 39.30
CA ASN A 625 -10.14 -12.55 39.88
C ASN A 625 -10.59 -13.64 38.89
N GLN A 626 -10.89 -13.30 37.64
CA GLN A 626 -11.41 -14.27 36.67
C GLN A 626 -10.29 -14.75 35.74
N SER A 627 -10.25 -16.06 35.51
CA SER A 627 -9.42 -16.69 34.49
C SER A 627 -10.23 -16.80 33.20
N LEU A 628 -9.71 -16.26 32.11
CA LEU A 628 -10.41 -16.11 30.84
C LEU A 628 -9.60 -16.69 29.68
N VAL A 629 -10.29 -17.07 28.60
CA VAL A 629 -9.67 -17.46 27.33
C VAL A 629 -10.48 -16.87 26.16
N LYS A 630 -9.78 -16.48 25.10
CA LYS A 630 -10.40 -16.05 23.83
C LYS A 630 -10.31 -17.16 22.80
N LEU A 631 -11.43 -17.51 22.17
CA LEU A 631 -11.50 -18.40 21.01
C LEU A 631 -11.99 -17.62 19.79
N ASN A 632 -11.40 -17.85 18.61
CA ASN A 632 -11.76 -17.12 17.39
C ASN A 632 -12.69 -17.94 16.50
N LEU A 633 -13.69 -17.28 15.94
CA LEU A 633 -14.57 -17.80 14.90
C LEU A 633 -14.06 -17.41 13.51
N GLN A 634 -13.70 -18.42 12.72
CA GLN A 634 -13.43 -18.32 11.29
C GLN A 634 -14.20 -19.44 10.58
N ILE A 635 -14.90 -19.10 9.49
CA ILE A 635 -15.70 -20.05 8.72
C ILE A 635 -15.24 -20.06 7.27
N ARG A 636 -14.96 -21.23 6.72
CA ARG A 636 -14.48 -21.42 5.33
C ARG A 636 -15.33 -22.44 4.60
N PHE A 637 -15.33 -22.37 3.28
CA PHE A 637 -15.89 -23.42 2.43
C PHE A 637 -14.99 -24.67 2.42
N ILE A 638 -15.56 -25.82 2.05
CA ILE A 638 -14.90 -27.14 2.02
C ILE A 638 -14.29 -27.47 0.66
#